data_AF-A0AAN7JS80-F1
#
_entry.id   AF-A0AAN7JS80-F1
#
_cell.length_a   1.000
_cell.length_b   1.000
_cell.length_c   1.000
_cell.angle_alpha   90.00
_cell.angle_beta   90.00
_cell.angle_gamma   90.00
#
_symmetry.space_group_name_H-M   'P 1'
#
loop_
_entity.id
_entity.type
_entity.pdbx_description
1 polymer ?
#
loop_
_entity_poly.entity_id
_entity_poly.type
_entity_poly.pdbx_seq_one_letter_code
_entity_poly.pdbx_strand_id
1 'polypeptide(L)'
;MISAVTHRYQLRKGKYEPSEKRLDIGKQSSGVREATGEDAEADDEHLMVKKWTIPSALLLLCLPFLLPDHGRKLHANAEGDSDELADPPKIDEKLGAVPHGLSTDSDVAKREAESISKRSLRSDAEKFQFQAEVSRLMDIIINSLYSNKDIFLRELISNASDALDKIRFLSLTDKEILGEGNNTKLEMQIKLDKDKKILSIRDRGIGMTKEDLIKNLGTIAKSGTSAFVEKMQSSGDLNLIGQFGVGFYSVYLVADYVEVISKHNNDKQYVWESKADGAFAISEDTWNEPLGRGTEIRLHLREEAGEYLDQSKLKDLVKTYSEFINFPIHLWASKEVDVEAPADDESGDEDESSESITSEKGEEDTDKSEDENEKKPKTKIVKETTYEWELLNNVKAIWLRNPKEVTDEEYTKFYHSLAKDFGEEKPMTWNHFTAEGDVEFKAVLFVPPKAPHNLYESYYNTKRSNLKLYVRRVFISDEFDELLPKYLNFLKVSSCDYVEKSAEDDVKKGQYTKFWNNFGKSIKLGIIEDATNRNRLAKLLRFETTKSDGRLTSLDQYISRMKSDQKDILYITGTSREQLEKSPFLERLKKKNYEVIFFTDPIDEYLMQYLIDYEDKKFQNVSKEGLELGKDSKDKDLKESFKDLTKWWKGALAKDNVDNVKVSNRLDNTPCVVVASKYSWSANMERIMQSQTLSNAKQQAYMRGKRVLEINPRHPIIKELRERVMKDPEDESVKQTAKLIYQTALLESGFLVNDPKDFASRIYDSVKSSLNISSDATAKEEDDVEEGESQPDKREAKDEETISEVKDEH
;
A
#
# COMPACT_ATOMS: atom_id res chain seq x y z
N MET A 1 14.11 -24.48 1.39
CA MET A 1 13.71 -23.27 2.15
C MET A 1 12.20 -23.04 2.20
N ILE A 2 11.48 -22.98 1.06
CA ILE A 2 10.05 -22.56 0.96
C ILE A 2 9.16 -23.06 2.12
N SER A 3 9.03 -24.39 2.31
CA SER A 3 8.21 -24.97 3.39
C SER A 3 8.55 -24.45 4.80
N ALA A 4 9.84 -24.24 5.11
CA ALA A 4 10.28 -23.76 6.42
C ALA A 4 9.93 -22.28 6.68
N VAL A 5 9.77 -21.47 5.63
CA VAL A 5 9.28 -20.08 5.74
C VAL A 5 7.77 -20.10 6.03
N THR A 6 7.00 -20.83 5.21
CA THR A 6 5.54 -20.97 5.39
C THR A 6 5.19 -21.54 6.77
N HIS A 7 5.92 -22.56 7.24
CA HIS A 7 5.64 -23.21 8.53
C HIS A 7 5.99 -22.33 9.74
N ARG A 8 7.02 -21.47 9.65
CA ARG A 8 7.30 -20.44 10.67
C ARG A 8 6.22 -19.36 10.72
N TYR A 9 5.66 -18.98 9.57
CA TYR A 9 4.59 -17.98 9.49
C TYR A 9 3.27 -18.52 10.09
N GLN A 10 2.90 -19.77 9.73
CA GLN A 10 1.73 -20.47 10.31
C GLN A 10 1.82 -20.58 11.84
N LEU A 11 2.96 -21.01 12.39
CA LEU A 11 3.17 -21.18 13.83
C LEU A 11 3.07 -19.86 14.64
N ARG A 12 3.16 -18.69 14.00
CA ARG A 12 2.96 -17.39 14.67
C ARG A 12 1.49 -17.01 14.84
N LYS A 13 0.58 -17.51 13.99
CA LYS A 13 -0.87 -17.21 14.08
C LYS A 13 -1.58 -17.98 15.21
N GLY A 14 -1.11 -19.17 15.57
CA GLY A 14 -1.72 -20.03 16.60
C GLY A 14 -1.57 -19.58 18.06
N LYS A 15 -1.45 -18.27 18.34
CA LYS A 15 -1.26 -17.71 19.69
C LYS A 15 -2.00 -16.39 19.97
N TYR A 16 -3.12 -16.14 19.28
CA TYR A 16 -4.08 -15.08 19.67
C TYR A 16 -5.53 -15.53 19.41
N GLU A 17 -6.14 -16.19 20.40
CA GLU A 17 -7.60 -16.28 20.50
C GLU A 17 -8.14 -15.09 21.31
N PRO A 18 -9.07 -14.28 20.76
CA PRO A 18 -9.81 -13.31 21.55
C PRO A 18 -10.96 -14.02 22.29
N SER A 19 -11.03 -13.90 23.62
CA SER A 19 -12.08 -14.54 24.41
C SER A 19 -13.46 -13.88 24.17
N GLU A 20 -14.34 -14.52 23.41
CA GLU A 20 -15.72 -14.08 23.25
C GLU A 20 -16.49 -14.14 24.57
N LYS A 21 -16.81 -12.98 25.15
CA LYS A 21 -17.84 -12.87 26.18
C LYS A 21 -19.19 -12.61 25.52
N ARG A 22 -20.01 -13.66 25.39
CA ARG A 22 -21.44 -13.48 25.11
C ARG A 22 -22.10 -12.70 26.25
N LEU A 23 -22.80 -11.64 25.90
CA LEU A 23 -23.80 -11.00 26.74
C LEU A 23 -25.14 -11.69 26.46
N ASP A 24 -25.79 -12.18 27.50
CA ASP A 24 -27.15 -12.72 27.43
C ASP A 24 -28.05 -11.98 28.44
N ILE A 25 -29.28 -11.64 28.03
CA ILE A 25 -30.16 -10.72 28.78
C ILE A 25 -31.50 -11.41 29.05
N GLY A 26 -31.70 -11.90 30.28
CA GLY A 26 -32.73 -12.92 30.56
C GLY A 26 -33.45 -12.89 31.91
N LYS A 27 -33.98 -11.71 32.32
CA LYS A 27 -35.15 -11.48 33.23
C LYS A 27 -35.37 -12.32 34.52
N GLN A 28 -35.76 -11.58 35.58
CA GLN A 28 -36.69 -11.97 36.67
C GLN A 28 -36.21 -13.04 37.69
N SER A 29 -36.52 -12.99 38.99
CA SER A 29 -37.25 -11.99 39.82
C SER A 29 -37.16 -12.33 41.32
N SER A 30 -37.46 -11.35 42.19
CA SER A 30 -37.84 -11.48 43.63
C SER A 30 -36.79 -11.96 44.62
N GLY A 31 -36.77 -11.35 45.82
CA GLY A 31 -35.83 -11.69 46.91
C GLY A 31 -35.57 -10.53 47.87
N VAL A 32 -36.56 -10.18 48.71
CA VAL A 32 -36.42 -9.11 49.72
C VAL A 32 -35.78 -9.65 50.99
N ARG A 33 -34.77 -8.95 51.53
CA ARG A 33 -34.51 -8.69 52.98
C ARG A 33 -33.23 -7.84 53.13
N GLU A 34 -33.33 -6.62 53.66
CA GLU A 34 -33.33 -6.20 55.09
C GLU A 34 -31.89 -5.94 55.61
N ALA A 35 -31.72 -4.99 56.54
CA ALA A 35 -30.45 -4.29 56.77
C ALA A 35 -30.09 -4.07 58.25
N THR A 36 -28.78 -4.11 58.53
CA THR A 36 -28.02 -3.57 59.67
C THR A 36 -26.62 -3.23 59.11
N GLY A 37 -25.87 -2.20 59.52
CA GLY A 37 -25.74 -1.60 60.85
C GLY A 37 -24.72 -2.41 61.67
N GLU A 38 -23.66 -1.84 62.26
CA GLU A 38 -23.15 -0.45 62.31
C GLU A 38 -21.64 -0.48 62.66
N ASP A 39 -20.96 0.66 62.46
CA ASP A 39 -19.74 1.19 63.14
C ASP A 39 -18.56 0.31 63.61
N ALA A 40 -17.34 0.74 63.25
CA ALA A 40 -16.31 1.18 64.20
C ALA A 40 -15.13 1.90 63.50
N GLU A 41 -14.67 3.02 64.06
CA GLU A 41 -13.48 3.78 63.62
C GLU A 41 -12.23 3.41 64.45
N ALA A 42 -11.01 3.72 63.95
CA ALA A 42 -9.93 4.46 64.65
C ALA A 42 -8.47 4.09 64.22
N ASP A 43 -7.75 5.13 63.79
CA ASP A 43 -6.38 5.53 64.20
C ASP A 43 -5.13 4.64 63.93
N ASP A 44 -4.56 4.85 62.73
CA ASP A 44 -3.29 5.58 62.44
C ASP A 44 -1.89 5.21 63.06
N GLU A 45 -0.86 5.78 62.42
CA GLU A 45 0.57 5.90 62.75
C GLU A 45 1.41 4.66 63.14
N HIS A 46 2.34 4.27 62.25
CA HIS A 46 3.75 4.63 62.51
C HIS A 46 4.68 4.60 61.28
N LEU A 47 5.72 5.44 61.32
CA LEU A 47 6.68 5.66 60.25
C LEU A 47 8.12 5.22 60.64
N MET A 48 8.82 4.50 59.73
CA MET A 48 10.30 4.33 59.62
C MET A 48 11.11 3.68 60.78
N VAL A 49 12.21 2.97 60.45
CA VAL A 49 13.63 3.32 60.79
C VAL A 49 14.64 2.17 60.52
N LYS A 50 15.51 2.40 59.51
CA LYS A 50 16.97 2.11 59.39
C LYS A 50 17.64 0.78 59.87
N LYS A 51 18.28 0.14 58.87
CA LYS A 51 19.75 -0.17 58.75
C LYS A 51 20.37 -1.54 59.15
N TRP A 52 20.89 -2.20 58.11
CA TRP A 52 22.29 -2.68 57.92
C TRP A 52 22.90 -3.82 58.77
N THR A 53 23.38 -4.86 58.09
CA THR A 53 24.84 -5.16 57.98
C THR A 53 25.14 -6.02 56.73
N ILE A 54 26.31 -5.80 56.11
CA ILE A 54 27.00 -6.70 55.17
C ILE A 54 28.47 -6.73 55.62
N PRO A 55 29.21 -7.84 55.48
CA PRO A 55 30.17 -7.94 54.36
C PRO A 55 30.32 -9.41 53.87
N SER A 56 31.08 -9.83 52.85
CA SER A 56 32.03 -9.18 51.91
C SER A 56 31.93 -9.90 50.55
N ALA A 57 31.91 -9.21 49.39
CA ALA A 57 32.39 -9.69 48.07
C ALA A 57 32.00 -8.73 46.91
N LEU A 58 32.47 -7.47 46.90
CA LEU A 58 32.27 -6.58 45.75
C LEU A 58 33.41 -5.55 45.66
N LEU A 59 34.55 -5.94 45.07
CA LEU A 59 35.69 -5.05 44.82
C LEU A 59 36.54 -5.53 43.64
N LEU A 60 35.95 -5.56 42.45
CA LEU A 60 36.56 -5.43 41.12
C LEU A 60 35.43 -5.48 40.06
N LEU A 61 35.61 -4.80 38.92
CA LEU A 61 34.64 -4.63 37.81
C LEU A 61 33.48 -3.64 38.02
N CYS A 62 33.83 -2.40 38.34
CA CYS A 62 33.10 -1.21 37.87
C CYS A 62 34.13 -0.11 37.56
N LEU A 63 33.80 0.79 36.60
CA LEU A 63 34.71 1.66 35.85
C LEU A 63 35.58 0.90 34.81
N PRO A 64 35.73 1.37 33.55
CA PRO A 64 35.15 2.55 32.91
C PRO A 64 34.24 2.23 31.70
N PHE A 65 33.04 2.85 31.64
CA PHE A 65 32.30 3.07 30.39
C PHE A 65 31.58 4.43 30.49
N LEU A 66 32.30 5.51 30.19
CA LEU A 66 31.78 6.88 30.15
C LEU A 66 32.29 7.62 28.91
N LEU A 67 31.52 7.51 27.82
CA LEU A 67 31.59 8.35 26.63
C LEU A 67 32.94 8.19 25.84
N PRO A 68 33.22 8.97 24.77
CA PRO A 68 33.11 8.39 23.43
C PRO A 68 34.36 8.56 22.57
N ASP A 69 34.48 7.79 21.49
CA ASP A 69 35.55 8.00 20.49
C ASP A 69 34.99 8.39 19.11
N HIS A 70 35.74 9.23 18.40
CA HIS A 70 35.34 9.96 17.21
C HIS A 70 36.45 10.07 16.15
N GLY A 71 37.10 8.95 15.86
CA GLY A 71 37.47 8.58 14.49
C GLY A 71 38.85 8.93 13.95
N ARG A 72 39.11 8.32 12.78
CA ARG A 72 40.12 8.65 11.74
C ARG A 72 41.61 8.42 12.04
N LYS A 73 42.13 7.45 11.26
CA LYS A 73 43.16 7.60 10.20
C LYS A 73 44.62 7.15 10.45
N LEU A 74 45.16 6.58 9.36
CA LEU A 74 46.56 6.61 8.87
C LEU A 74 47.63 5.71 9.52
N HIS A 75 47.83 4.55 8.88
CA HIS A 75 49.03 4.16 8.12
C HIS A 75 50.47 4.22 8.71
N ALA A 76 51.17 3.11 8.42
CA ALA A 76 52.58 2.97 8.00
C ALA A 76 53.68 2.71 9.06
N ASN A 77 54.33 1.54 8.88
CA ASN A 77 55.78 1.22 8.79
C ASN A 77 56.78 1.93 9.76
N ALA A 78 57.84 1.28 10.26
CA ALA A 78 58.57 0.11 9.74
C ALA A 78 59.41 -0.61 10.83
N GLU A 79 59.82 -1.84 10.49
CA GLU A 79 61.13 -2.50 10.74
C GLU A 79 61.76 -2.55 12.16
N GLY A 80 62.28 -3.74 12.50
CA GLY A 80 63.04 -4.05 13.71
C GLY A 80 63.47 -5.52 13.74
N ASP A 81 64.65 -5.81 13.19
CA ASP A 81 65.15 -7.17 12.91
C ASP A 81 65.58 -7.97 14.15
N SER A 82 65.32 -9.28 14.13
CA SER A 82 66.14 -10.30 14.81
C SER A 82 65.73 -11.71 14.37
N ASP A 83 66.61 -12.41 13.66
CA ASP A 83 66.49 -13.84 13.33
C ASP A 83 66.84 -14.72 14.54
N GLU A 84 65.99 -15.70 14.88
CA GLU A 84 66.40 -17.11 14.95
C GLU A 84 65.17 -18.05 14.93
N LEU A 85 65.37 -19.28 14.45
CA LEU A 85 64.30 -20.14 13.93
C LEU A 85 63.63 -21.04 14.99
N ALA A 86 62.29 -21.02 15.00
CA ALA A 86 61.46 -22.10 15.54
C ALA A 86 60.23 -22.31 14.63
N ASP A 87 60.05 -23.52 14.09
CA ASP A 87 58.97 -23.84 13.17
C ASP A 87 57.58 -23.66 13.81
N PRO A 88 56.70 -22.77 13.28
CA PRO A 88 55.31 -22.74 13.69
C PRO A 88 54.54 -23.95 13.09
N PRO A 89 53.52 -24.49 13.78
CA PRO A 89 52.74 -25.60 13.27
C PRO A 89 52.00 -25.20 11.99
N LYS A 90 52.01 -26.08 10.98
CA LYS A 90 51.22 -25.89 9.75
C LYS A 90 49.73 -25.81 10.09
N ILE A 91 49.14 -24.66 9.79
CA ILE A 91 47.68 -24.46 9.78
C ILE A 91 47.23 -24.76 8.35
N ASP A 92 46.34 -25.74 8.17
CA ASP A 92 45.77 -26.05 6.85
C ASP A 92 44.89 -24.88 6.34
N GLU A 93 45.17 -24.41 5.12
CA GLU A 93 44.43 -23.32 4.48
C GLU A 93 43.01 -23.76 4.06
N LYS A 94 42.04 -23.66 4.97
CA LYS A 94 40.60 -23.77 4.65
C LYS A 94 39.74 -22.67 5.29
N LEU A 95 40.20 -21.42 5.17
CA LEU A 95 39.41 -20.21 5.45
C LEU A 95 38.97 -19.54 4.13
N GLY A 96 38.02 -20.18 3.46
CA GLY A 96 37.49 -19.70 2.17
C GLY A 96 36.17 -20.33 1.71
N ALA A 97 35.49 -21.09 2.57
CA ALA A 97 34.22 -21.76 2.24
C ALA A 97 33.04 -21.00 2.87
N VAL A 98 32.32 -20.22 2.07
CA VAL A 98 31.02 -19.65 2.44
C VAL A 98 30.02 -20.81 2.62
N PRO A 99 29.22 -20.88 3.70
CA PRO A 99 28.31 -21.99 3.92
C PRO A 99 27.09 -21.89 2.97
N HIS A 100 27.14 -22.60 1.84
CA HIS A 100 26.01 -22.68 0.90
C HIS A 100 24.73 -23.16 1.60
N GLY A 101 23.69 -22.30 1.59
CA GLY A 101 22.39 -22.54 2.23
C GLY A 101 21.48 -23.58 1.55
N LEU A 102 22.01 -24.36 0.60
CA LEU A 102 21.32 -25.44 -0.10
C LEU A 102 22.03 -26.76 0.17
N SER A 103 21.61 -27.45 1.23
CA SER A 103 21.99 -28.84 1.48
C SER A 103 21.43 -29.69 0.34
N THR A 104 22.29 -30.31 -0.47
CA THR A 104 21.84 -31.36 -1.40
C THR A 104 21.42 -32.61 -0.61
N ASP A 105 20.70 -33.55 -1.25
CA ASP A 105 20.42 -34.85 -0.64
C ASP A 105 21.72 -35.57 -0.25
N SER A 106 22.81 -35.36 -1.02
CA SER A 106 24.14 -35.87 -0.68
C SER A 106 24.69 -35.29 0.63
N ASP A 107 24.39 -34.03 0.96
CA ASP A 107 24.87 -33.35 2.16
C ASP A 107 23.99 -33.64 3.39
N VAL A 108 22.70 -33.90 3.19
CA VAL A 108 21.84 -34.48 4.22
C VAL A 108 22.33 -35.89 4.55
N ALA A 109 22.51 -36.75 3.54
CA ALA A 109 22.98 -38.12 3.74
C ALA A 109 24.38 -38.20 4.39
N LYS A 110 25.31 -37.30 4.02
CA LYS A 110 26.61 -37.15 4.71
C LYS A 110 26.42 -36.76 6.19
N ARG A 111 25.63 -35.72 6.48
CA ARG A 111 25.37 -35.28 7.86
C ARG A 111 24.67 -36.34 8.70
N GLU A 112 23.73 -37.09 8.12
CA GLU A 112 23.09 -38.21 8.79
C GLU A 112 24.10 -39.32 9.10
N ALA A 113 24.92 -39.73 8.13
CA ALA A 113 25.99 -40.70 8.34
C ALA A 113 27.02 -40.24 9.40
N GLU A 114 27.43 -38.97 9.40
CA GLU A 114 28.30 -38.38 10.41
C GLU A 114 27.64 -38.29 11.80
N SER A 115 26.32 -38.03 11.86
CA SER A 115 25.57 -37.97 13.12
C SER A 115 25.41 -39.35 13.76
N ILE A 116 25.18 -40.38 12.94
CA ILE A 116 25.13 -41.79 13.35
C ILE A 116 26.54 -42.26 13.77
N SER A 117 27.59 -41.83 13.06
CA SER A 117 28.98 -42.08 13.45
C SER A 117 29.32 -41.52 14.86
N LYS A 118 28.80 -40.33 15.21
CA LYS A 118 29.03 -39.69 16.52
C LYS A 118 28.24 -40.29 17.69
N ARG A 119 27.32 -41.23 17.44
CA ARG A 119 26.68 -42.05 18.47
C ARG A 119 26.58 -43.48 17.99
N SER A 120 27.53 -44.31 18.41
CA SER A 120 27.45 -45.77 18.22
C SER A 120 26.06 -46.26 18.60
N LEU A 121 25.36 -46.84 17.61
CA LEU A 121 24.19 -47.67 17.87
C LEU A 121 24.59 -48.79 18.84
N ARG A 122 23.63 -49.26 19.64
CA ARG A 122 23.89 -50.38 20.54
C ARG A 122 24.23 -51.63 19.71
N SER A 123 25.07 -52.51 20.26
CA SER A 123 25.56 -53.72 19.56
C SER A 123 24.47 -54.74 19.22
N ASP A 124 23.30 -54.62 19.85
CA ASP A 124 22.07 -55.39 19.66
C ASP A 124 21.02 -54.67 18.78
N ALA A 125 21.35 -53.51 18.21
CA ALA A 125 20.38 -52.70 17.44
C ALA A 125 20.22 -53.20 16.00
N GLU A 126 19.08 -53.83 15.71
CA GLU A 126 18.66 -54.15 14.35
C GLU A 126 18.35 -52.89 13.52
N LYS A 127 18.91 -52.80 12.31
CA LYS A 127 18.77 -51.63 11.42
C LYS A 127 17.70 -51.88 10.36
N PHE A 128 16.54 -51.26 10.54
CA PHE A 128 15.48 -51.19 9.54
C PHE A 128 15.64 -49.97 8.62
N GLN A 129 15.17 -50.06 7.38
CA GLN A 129 15.00 -48.91 6.49
C GLN A 129 13.57 -48.38 6.62
N PHE A 130 13.41 -47.05 6.63
CA PHE A 130 12.08 -46.43 6.59
C PHE A 130 11.31 -46.91 5.35
N GLN A 131 10.11 -47.44 5.57
CA GLN A 131 9.17 -47.80 4.51
C GLN A 131 8.12 -46.68 4.38
N ALA A 132 7.61 -46.47 3.16
CA ALA A 132 6.54 -45.52 2.91
C ALA A 132 5.50 -46.10 1.96
N GLU A 133 4.23 -45.88 2.28
CA GLU A 133 3.09 -46.35 1.50
C GLU A 133 2.84 -45.39 0.32
N VAL A 134 3.21 -45.82 -0.90
CA VAL A 134 3.23 -44.97 -2.10
C VAL A 134 1.85 -44.41 -2.44
N SER A 135 0.80 -45.23 -2.38
CA SER A 135 -0.60 -44.81 -2.59
C SER A 135 -1.01 -43.68 -1.64
N ARG A 136 -0.66 -43.80 -0.36
CA ARG A 136 -0.97 -42.82 0.67
C ARG A 136 -0.11 -41.55 0.59
N LEU A 137 1.14 -41.67 0.11
CA LEU A 137 1.95 -40.49 -0.23
C LEU A 137 1.36 -39.71 -1.42
N MET A 138 0.88 -40.42 -2.46
CA MET A 138 0.21 -39.78 -3.60
C MET A 138 -1.06 -39.06 -3.16
N ASP A 139 -1.91 -39.70 -2.35
CA ASP A 139 -3.10 -39.08 -1.76
C ASP A 139 -2.77 -37.79 -0.97
N ILE A 140 -1.72 -37.81 -0.14
CA ILE A 140 -1.27 -36.61 0.59
C ILE A 140 -0.75 -35.51 -0.36
N ILE A 141 0.02 -35.87 -1.39
CA ILE A 141 0.56 -34.90 -2.36
C ILE A 141 -0.57 -34.26 -3.19
N ILE A 142 -1.60 -35.02 -3.54
CA ILE A 142 -2.74 -34.56 -4.34
C ILE A 142 -3.72 -33.78 -3.46
N ASN A 143 -4.23 -34.39 -2.38
CA ASN A 143 -5.37 -33.86 -1.63
C ASN A 143 -5.00 -32.99 -0.42
N SER A 144 -3.72 -32.94 0.00
CA SER A 144 -3.30 -32.19 1.21
C SER A 144 -2.15 -31.19 1.01
N LEU A 145 -1.30 -31.34 -0.02
CA LEU A 145 -0.13 -30.48 -0.20
C LEU A 145 -0.44 -29.13 -0.87
N TYR A 146 -1.49 -29.07 -1.68
CA TYR A 146 -1.84 -27.91 -2.51
C TYR A 146 -3.27 -27.43 -2.23
N SER A 147 -3.43 -26.16 -1.88
CA SER A 147 -4.73 -25.54 -1.60
C SER A 147 -5.39 -24.86 -2.82
N ASN A 148 -4.69 -24.78 -3.96
CA ASN A 148 -5.24 -24.29 -5.23
C ASN A 148 -4.88 -25.27 -6.35
N LYS A 149 -5.89 -25.74 -7.10
CA LYS A 149 -5.75 -26.63 -8.25
C LYS A 149 -4.90 -26.01 -9.38
N ASP A 150 -5.00 -24.69 -9.58
CA ASP A 150 -4.33 -23.90 -10.64
C ASP A 150 -2.81 -24.10 -10.74
N ILE A 151 -2.19 -24.56 -9.65
CA ILE A 151 -0.74 -24.69 -9.51
C ILE A 151 -0.15 -25.74 -10.48
N PHE A 152 -0.94 -26.68 -10.98
CA PHE A 152 -0.46 -27.76 -11.86
C PHE A 152 0.26 -27.22 -13.10
N LEU A 153 -0.28 -26.16 -13.71
CA LEU A 153 0.28 -25.60 -14.94
C LEU A 153 1.60 -24.85 -14.65
N ARG A 154 1.75 -24.26 -13.46
CA ARG A 154 3.01 -23.66 -13.00
C ARG A 154 4.09 -24.73 -12.82
N GLU A 155 3.78 -25.85 -12.18
CA GLU A 155 4.75 -26.93 -11.98
C GLU A 155 5.16 -27.55 -13.33
N LEU A 156 4.23 -27.78 -14.25
CA LEU A 156 4.54 -28.29 -15.59
C LEU A 156 5.41 -27.32 -16.40
N ILE A 157 5.08 -26.02 -16.45
CA ILE A 157 5.90 -25.03 -17.16
C ILE A 157 7.28 -24.87 -16.51
N SER A 158 7.39 -24.99 -15.18
CA SER A 158 8.67 -24.98 -14.48
C SER A 158 9.55 -26.20 -14.86
N ASN A 159 8.97 -27.40 -14.91
CA ASN A 159 9.66 -28.61 -15.34
C ASN A 159 10.08 -28.56 -16.81
N ALA A 160 9.25 -27.98 -17.68
CA ALA A 160 9.56 -27.75 -19.09
C ALA A 160 10.69 -26.71 -19.27
N SER A 161 10.70 -25.62 -18.48
CA SER A 161 11.81 -24.66 -18.46
C SER A 161 13.11 -25.34 -18.00
N ASP A 162 13.08 -26.18 -16.96
CA ASP A 162 14.23 -26.98 -16.52
C ASP A 162 14.77 -27.89 -17.65
N ALA A 163 13.88 -28.53 -18.42
CA ALA A 163 14.26 -29.38 -19.54
C ALA A 163 14.90 -28.57 -20.69
N LEU A 164 14.42 -27.35 -20.94
CA LEU A 164 14.93 -26.41 -21.93
C LEU A 164 16.27 -25.76 -21.50
N ASP A 165 16.44 -25.41 -20.23
CA ASP A 165 17.71 -24.93 -19.67
C ASP A 165 18.80 -26.02 -19.69
N LYS A 166 18.46 -27.28 -19.39
CA LYS A 166 19.38 -28.42 -19.49
C LYS A 166 19.92 -28.61 -20.91
N ILE A 167 19.06 -28.67 -21.92
CA ILE A 167 19.51 -28.83 -23.32
C ILE A 167 20.26 -27.58 -23.81
N ARG A 168 19.86 -26.37 -23.41
CA ARG A 168 20.61 -25.14 -23.73
C ARG A 168 22.00 -25.15 -23.12
N PHE A 169 22.15 -25.64 -21.88
CA PHE A 169 23.46 -25.73 -21.23
C PHE A 169 24.37 -26.74 -21.94
N LEU A 170 23.86 -27.94 -22.26
CA LEU A 170 24.62 -28.92 -23.03
C LEU A 170 25.00 -28.39 -24.42
N SER A 171 24.15 -27.58 -25.06
CA SER A 171 24.45 -26.99 -26.37
C SER A 171 25.54 -25.91 -26.38
N LEU A 172 25.99 -25.46 -25.20
CA LEU A 172 27.21 -24.65 -25.07
C LEU A 172 28.50 -25.47 -25.26
N THR A 173 28.43 -26.79 -25.00
CA THR A 173 29.56 -27.72 -25.14
C THR A 173 29.50 -28.49 -26.46
N ASP A 174 28.30 -28.98 -26.84
CA ASP A 174 28.05 -29.70 -28.08
C ASP A 174 26.81 -29.13 -28.80
N LYS A 175 27.03 -28.43 -29.92
CA LYS A 175 25.93 -27.80 -30.68
C LYS A 175 25.07 -28.80 -31.45
N GLU A 176 25.58 -29.99 -31.76
CA GLU A 176 24.85 -30.99 -32.57
C GLU A 176 23.67 -31.58 -31.78
N ILE A 177 23.71 -31.53 -30.45
CA ILE A 177 22.64 -31.97 -29.55
C ILE A 177 21.27 -31.27 -29.79
N LEU A 178 21.27 -30.08 -30.42
CA LEU A 178 20.04 -29.37 -30.80
C LEU A 178 19.38 -29.93 -32.06
N GLY A 179 20.07 -30.74 -32.87
CA GLY A 179 19.60 -31.23 -34.16
C GLY A 179 19.34 -30.11 -35.17
N GLU A 180 18.52 -30.40 -36.18
CA GLU A 180 18.25 -29.48 -37.30
C GLU A 180 16.79 -28.98 -37.34
N GLY A 181 16.55 -27.95 -38.16
CA GLY A 181 15.22 -27.44 -38.46
C GLY A 181 14.43 -27.06 -37.21
N ASN A 182 13.19 -27.55 -37.10
CA ASN A 182 12.31 -27.25 -35.96
C ASN A 182 12.84 -27.76 -34.60
N ASN A 183 13.76 -28.73 -34.56
CA ASN A 183 14.32 -29.26 -33.31
C ASN A 183 15.30 -28.28 -32.64
N THR A 184 15.82 -27.30 -33.38
CA THR A 184 16.68 -26.23 -32.85
C THR A 184 15.93 -25.26 -31.92
N LYS A 185 14.61 -25.17 -32.03
CA LYS A 185 13.77 -24.25 -31.26
C LYS A 185 13.67 -24.68 -29.81
N LEU A 186 13.94 -23.75 -28.89
CA LEU A 186 13.75 -23.92 -27.45
C LEU A 186 12.47 -23.20 -27.01
N GLU A 187 11.34 -23.88 -27.14
CA GLU A 187 9.99 -23.36 -26.92
C GLU A 187 9.10 -24.36 -26.19
N MET A 188 8.03 -23.84 -25.59
CA MET A 188 6.92 -24.59 -25.02
C MET A 188 5.64 -24.35 -25.82
N GLN A 189 4.79 -25.37 -25.92
CA GLN A 189 3.56 -25.36 -26.70
C GLN A 189 2.43 -26.01 -25.89
N ILE A 190 1.39 -25.23 -25.59
CA ILE A 190 0.18 -25.66 -24.89
C ILE A 190 -0.93 -25.82 -25.93
N LYS A 191 -1.54 -27.01 -26.02
CA LYS A 191 -2.66 -27.29 -26.93
C LYS A 191 -3.82 -27.88 -26.14
N LEU A 192 -5.02 -27.38 -26.41
CA LEU A 192 -6.26 -27.86 -25.82
C LEU A 192 -7.11 -28.57 -26.88
N ASP A 193 -7.51 -29.80 -26.60
CA ASP A 193 -8.48 -30.59 -27.36
C ASP A 193 -9.76 -30.68 -26.52
N LYS A 194 -10.72 -29.79 -26.80
CA LYS A 194 -11.95 -29.67 -26.01
C LYS A 194 -12.82 -30.92 -26.09
N ASP A 195 -12.92 -31.51 -27.29
CA ASP A 195 -13.79 -32.65 -27.56
C ASP A 195 -13.35 -33.91 -26.82
N LYS A 196 -12.03 -34.12 -26.69
CA LYS A 196 -11.45 -35.22 -25.90
C LYS A 196 -11.22 -34.87 -24.43
N LYS A 197 -11.45 -33.62 -24.01
CA LYS A 197 -11.05 -33.05 -22.71
C LYS A 197 -9.54 -33.21 -22.41
N ILE A 198 -8.69 -33.14 -23.43
CA ILE A 198 -7.23 -33.32 -23.28
C ILE A 198 -6.51 -31.96 -23.32
N LEU A 199 -5.70 -31.69 -22.29
CA LEU A 199 -4.75 -30.58 -22.26
C LEU A 199 -3.32 -31.11 -22.45
N SER A 200 -2.72 -30.80 -23.60
CA SER A 200 -1.33 -31.16 -23.94
C SER A 200 -0.36 -30.02 -23.65
N ILE A 201 0.75 -30.34 -22.98
CA ILE A 201 1.89 -29.43 -22.79
C ILE A 201 3.13 -30.09 -23.40
N ARG A 202 3.70 -29.49 -24.46
CA ARG A 202 4.91 -29.98 -25.14
C ARG A 202 6.09 -29.04 -24.89
N ASP A 203 7.23 -29.61 -24.51
CA ASP A 203 8.53 -28.94 -24.44
C ASP A 203 9.49 -29.47 -25.51
N ARG A 204 10.43 -28.64 -25.95
CA ARG A 204 11.56 -29.03 -26.83
C ARG A 204 12.90 -29.10 -26.09
N GLY A 205 12.84 -29.45 -24.80
CA GLY A 205 13.97 -29.61 -23.91
C GLY A 205 14.78 -30.86 -24.19
N ILE A 206 15.44 -31.38 -23.17
CA ILE A 206 16.33 -32.54 -23.27
C ILE A 206 15.59 -33.88 -23.50
N GLY A 207 14.35 -34.01 -23.02
CA GLY A 207 13.61 -35.28 -23.00
C GLY A 207 14.15 -36.27 -21.95
N MET A 208 13.52 -37.44 -21.83
CA MET A 208 13.87 -38.50 -20.87
C MET A 208 14.13 -39.83 -21.59
N THR A 209 15.11 -40.59 -21.10
CA THR A 209 15.30 -42.00 -21.49
C THR A 209 14.25 -42.90 -20.82
N LYS A 210 14.13 -44.15 -21.25
CA LYS A 210 13.32 -45.15 -20.53
C LYS A 210 13.75 -45.30 -19.07
N GLU A 211 15.05 -45.21 -18.81
CA GLU A 211 15.59 -45.29 -17.44
C GLU A 211 15.24 -44.05 -16.61
N ASP A 212 15.23 -42.86 -17.21
CA ASP A 212 14.80 -41.60 -16.55
C ASP A 212 13.31 -41.60 -16.23
N LEU A 213 12.45 -42.10 -17.12
CA LEU A 213 11.01 -42.21 -16.86
C LEU A 213 10.76 -43.08 -15.61
N ILE A 214 11.43 -44.24 -15.51
CA ILE A 214 11.37 -45.12 -14.33
C ILE A 214 11.94 -44.41 -13.09
N LYS A 215 13.13 -43.80 -13.21
CA LYS A 215 13.89 -43.29 -12.05
C LYS A 215 13.43 -41.93 -11.53
N ASN A 216 12.79 -41.09 -12.36
CA ASN A 216 12.51 -39.69 -12.04
C ASN A 216 11.00 -39.40 -11.98
N LEU A 217 10.15 -40.07 -12.78
CA LEU A 217 8.69 -39.98 -12.67
C LEU A 217 8.11 -41.15 -11.84
N GLY A 218 8.76 -42.32 -11.89
CA GLY A 218 8.41 -43.49 -11.08
C GLY A 218 8.94 -43.48 -9.64
N THR A 219 9.45 -42.36 -9.12
CA THR A 219 9.97 -42.25 -7.74
C THR A 219 9.59 -40.91 -7.12
N ILE A 220 8.78 -40.94 -6.07
CA ILE A 220 8.36 -39.74 -5.32
C ILE A 220 9.58 -39.08 -4.65
N ALA A 221 9.57 -37.74 -4.59
CA ALA A 221 10.60 -36.91 -3.95
C ALA A 221 12.02 -37.06 -4.54
N LYS A 222 12.11 -37.35 -5.84
CA LYS A 222 13.39 -37.45 -6.56
C LYS A 222 13.40 -36.53 -7.78
N SER A 223 14.43 -35.69 -7.90
CA SER A 223 14.56 -34.73 -8.99
C SER A 223 15.76 -35.01 -9.89
N GLY A 224 15.48 -35.28 -11.17
CA GLY A 224 16.46 -35.26 -12.25
C GLY A 224 16.98 -33.84 -12.59
N THR A 225 16.46 -32.79 -11.95
CA THR A 225 17.08 -31.45 -11.94
C THR A 225 18.16 -31.36 -10.87
N SER A 226 17.90 -31.82 -9.64
CA SER A 226 18.89 -31.80 -8.55
C SER A 226 20.14 -32.62 -8.92
N ALA A 227 19.95 -33.81 -9.48
CA ALA A 227 21.05 -34.66 -9.95
C ALA A 227 21.80 -34.10 -11.20
N PHE A 228 21.23 -33.12 -11.91
CA PHE A 228 21.93 -32.38 -12.97
C PHE A 228 22.75 -31.23 -12.38
N VAL A 229 22.19 -30.48 -11.43
CA VAL A 229 22.90 -29.41 -10.69
C VAL A 229 24.13 -29.98 -9.99
N GLU A 230 24.00 -31.10 -9.27
CA GLU A 230 25.14 -31.78 -8.60
C GLU A 230 26.29 -32.10 -9.56
N LYS A 231 25.99 -32.62 -10.76
CA LYS A 231 26.99 -32.96 -11.79
C LYS A 231 27.66 -31.74 -12.43
N MET A 232 27.05 -30.56 -12.33
CA MET A 232 27.48 -29.34 -13.02
C MET A 232 27.96 -28.23 -12.07
N GLN A 233 28.13 -28.51 -10.77
CA GLN A 233 28.57 -27.53 -9.76
C GLN A 233 29.92 -26.83 -10.08
N SER A 234 30.74 -27.40 -10.97
CA SER A 234 32.00 -26.80 -11.44
C SER A 234 31.85 -25.75 -12.54
N SER A 235 30.65 -25.58 -13.12
CA SER A 235 30.51 -25.11 -14.51
C SER A 235 29.45 -24.00 -14.73
N GLY A 236 29.27 -23.11 -13.76
CA GLY A 236 28.51 -21.85 -13.91
C GLY A 236 27.08 -21.83 -13.35
N ASP A 237 26.45 -20.65 -13.41
CA ASP A 237 25.17 -20.36 -12.75
C ASP A 237 23.95 -21.03 -13.42
N LEU A 238 23.61 -22.23 -12.95
CA LEU A 238 22.42 -22.97 -13.35
C LEU A 238 21.19 -22.59 -12.50
N ASN A 239 20.43 -21.62 -12.99
CA ASN A 239 19.18 -21.12 -12.36
C ASN A 239 17.96 -22.04 -12.53
N LEU A 240 18.13 -23.35 -12.32
CA LEU A 240 17.10 -24.38 -12.44
C LEU A 240 16.11 -24.35 -11.25
N ILE A 241 14.85 -24.69 -11.49
CA ILE A 241 13.71 -24.47 -10.58
C ILE A 241 13.38 -25.72 -9.76
N GLY A 242 13.22 -26.88 -10.40
CA GLY A 242 12.51 -28.06 -9.87
C GLY A 242 13.30 -28.94 -8.90
N GLN A 243 13.61 -28.46 -7.69
CA GLN A 243 14.49 -29.19 -6.76
C GLN A 243 13.85 -30.36 -5.97
N PHE A 244 12.52 -30.39 -5.80
CA PHE A 244 11.86 -31.27 -4.80
C PHE A 244 11.36 -32.63 -5.31
N GLY A 245 11.24 -32.85 -6.62
CA GLY A 245 10.79 -34.15 -7.16
C GLY A 245 9.35 -34.56 -6.81
N VAL A 246 8.46 -33.60 -6.53
CA VAL A 246 7.03 -33.84 -6.26
C VAL A 246 6.07 -33.03 -7.14
N GLY A 247 6.54 -31.91 -7.73
CA GLY A 247 5.69 -30.97 -8.47
C GLY A 247 4.96 -31.58 -9.67
N PHE A 248 5.54 -32.60 -10.32
CA PHE A 248 4.88 -33.33 -11.41
C PHE A 248 3.52 -33.90 -11.00
N TYR A 249 3.39 -34.52 -9.82
CA TYR A 249 2.16 -35.20 -9.39
C TYR A 249 0.98 -34.25 -9.13
N SER A 250 1.21 -32.93 -9.10
CA SER A 250 0.15 -31.92 -9.04
C SER A 250 -0.83 -31.97 -10.23
N VAL A 251 -0.46 -32.62 -11.35
CA VAL A 251 -1.37 -32.90 -12.48
C VAL A 251 -2.63 -33.65 -12.05
N TYR A 252 -2.55 -34.51 -11.03
CA TYR A 252 -3.70 -35.27 -10.52
C TYR A 252 -4.66 -34.44 -9.65
N LEU A 253 -4.41 -33.13 -9.49
CA LEU A 253 -5.41 -32.14 -9.04
C LEU A 253 -6.52 -31.90 -10.08
N VAL A 254 -6.22 -32.14 -11.38
CA VAL A 254 -7.08 -31.78 -12.52
C VAL A 254 -7.30 -32.91 -13.54
N ALA A 255 -6.45 -33.94 -13.55
CA ALA A 255 -6.53 -35.08 -14.46
C ALA A 255 -6.71 -36.42 -13.73
N ASP A 256 -7.43 -37.35 -14.35
CA ASP A 256 -7.65 -38.71 -13.84
C ASP A 256 -6.74 -39.76 -14.53
N TYR A 257 -6.19 -39.39 -15.68
CA TYR A 257 -5.20 -40.17 -16.43
C TYR A 257 -4.19 -39.22 -17.08
N VAL A 258 -2.92 -39.60 -17.04
CA VAL A 258 -1.81 -38.79 -17.56
C VAL A 258 -0.89 -39.65 -18.41
N GLU A 259 -0.61 -39.16 -19.61
CA GLU A 259 0.37 -39.71 -20.53
C GLU A 259 1.58 -38.77 -20.58
N VAL A 260 2.79 -39.34 -20.54
CA VAL A 260 4.04 -38.59 -20.71
C VAL A 260 4.83 -39.25 -21.83
N ILE A 261 4.76 -38.65 -23.02
CA ILE A 261 5.48 -39.10 -24.21
C ILE A 261 6.81 -38.36 -24.22
N SER A 262 7.94 -39.08 -24.21
CA SER A 262 9.26 -38.44 -24.17
C SER A 262 10.25 -39.05 -25.16
N LYS A 263 11.11 -38.20 -25.72
CA LYS A 263 12.20 -38.55 -26.63
C LYS A 263 13.47 -37.82 -26.22
N HIS A 264 14.35 -38.54 -25.52
CA HIS A 264 15.75 -38.13 -25.36
C HIS A 264 16.55 -38.42 -26.63
N ASN A 265 17.62 -37.67 -26.93
CA ASN A 265 18.43 -37.91 -28.14
C ASN A 265 18.97 -39.34 -28.22
N ASN A 266 19.55 -39.83 -27.11
CA ASN A 266 20.30 -41.10 -27.04
C ASN A 266 19.42 -42.35 -26.85
N ASP A 267 18.09 -42.22 -26.96
CA ASP A 267 17.14 -43.32 -26.72
C ASP A 267 15.94 -43.23 -27.67
N LYS A 268 15.04 -44.21 -27.66
CA LYS A 268 13.79 -44.19 -28.46
C LYS A 268 12.75 -43.22 -27.87
N GLN A 269 11.60 -43.10 -28.55
CA GLN A 269 10.41 -42.46 -27.99
C GLN A 269 9.65 -43.48 -27.13
N TYR A 270 9.23 -43.06 -25.94
CA TYR A 270 8.46 -43.89 -25.02
C TYR A 270 7.23 -43.13 -24.51
N VAL A 271 6.15 -43.86 -24.27
CA VAL A 271 4.97 -43.36 -23.53
C VAL A 271 5.05 -43.92 -22.11
N TRP A 272 4.93 -43.05 -21.11
CA TRP A 272 4.67 -43.38 -19.71
C TRP A 272 3.20 -43.08 -19.40
N GLU A 273 2.54 -43.95 -18.63
CA GLU A 273 1.08 -43.92 -18.42
C GLU A 273 0.75 -44.17 -16.95
N SER A 274 -0.11 -43.35 -16.32
CA SER A 274 -0.58 -43.62 -14.95
C SER A 274 -1.91 -42.92 -14.59
N LYS A 275 -2.60 -43.49 -13.60
CA LYS A 275 -3.84 -42.98 -12.97
C LYS A 275 -3.64 -42.58 -11.49
N ALA A 276 -2.38 -42.45 -11.05
CA ALA A 276 -1.99 -42.26 -9.66
C ALA A 276 -2.47 -43.35 -8.65
N ASP A 277 -2.89 -44.51 -9.15
CA ASP A 277 -3.33 -45.69 -8.37
C ASP A 277 -2.17 -46.46 -7.66
N GLY A 278 -0.96 -45.90 -7.68
CA GLY A 278 0.27 -46.52 -7.18
C GLY A 278 1.07 -47.26 -8.26
N ALA A 279 0.57 -47.37 -9.50
CA ALA A 279 1.26 -48.01 -10.62
C ALA A 279 1.50 -47.04 -11.80
N PHE A 280 2.37 -47.44 -12.72
CA PHE A 280 2.55 -46.81 -14.02
C PHE A 280 3.02 -47.86 -15.06
N ALA A 281 2.72 -47.63 -16.33
CA ALA A 281 3.23 -48.41 -17.46
C ALA A 281 4.24 -47.61 -18.29
N ILE A 282 5.12 -48.30 -19.03
CA ILE A 282 5.99 -47.70 -20.05
C ILE A 282 6.08 -48.59 -21.29
N SER A 283 5.69 -48.03 -22.42
CA SER A 283 5.68 -48.66 -23.75
C SER A 283 6.59 -47.89 -24.72
N GLU A 284 7.16 -48.60 -25.71
CA GLU A 284 7.81 -47.95 -26.86
C GLU A 284 6.73 -47.33 -27.74
N ASP A 285 6.91 -46.06 -28.12
CA ASP A 285 5.89 -45.34 -28.90
C ASP A 285 6.00 -45.69 -30.38
N THR A 286 4.89 -46.20 -30.93
CA THR A 286 4.77 -46.55 -32.36
C THR A 286 3.49 -45.98 -32.99
N TRP A 287 2.82 -45.02 -32.35
CA TRP A 287 1.52 -44.51 -32.81
C TRP A 287 1.33 -43.00 -32.71
N ASN A 288 2.11 -42.28 -31.90
CA ASN A 288 2.13 -40.81 -31.95
C ASN A 288 3.11 -40.32 -33.03
N GLU A 289 3.00 -39.03 -33.36
CA GLU A 289 4.00 -38.35 -34.17
C GLU A 289 5.38 -38.35 -33.47
N PRO A 290 6.50 -38.52 -34.19
CA PRO A 290 7.83 -38.38 -33.62
C PRO A 290 8.06 -36.97 -33.04
N LEU A 291 8.35 -36.88 -31.74
CA LEU A 291 8.58 -35.61 -31.05
C LEU A 291 9.87 -34.91 -31.51
N GLY A 292 10.81 -35.65 -32.11
CA GLY A 292 12.17 -35.20 -32.42
C GLY A 292 13.04 -35.23 -31.18
N ARG A 293 12.76 -34.33 -30.23
CA ARG A 293 13.37 -34.25 -28.90
C ARG A 293 12.43 -33.50 -27.93
N GLY A 294 12.46 -33.89 -26.66
CA GLY A 294 11.69 -33.23 -25.58
C GLY A 294 10.59 -34.14 -25.04
N THR A 295 9.51 -33.55 -24.52
CA THR A 295 8.38 -34.27 -23.91
C THR A 295 7.05 -33.66 -24.34
N GLU A 296 6.01 -34.48 -24.50
CA GLU A 296 4.60 -34.06 -24.51
C GLU A 296 3.90 -34.73 -23.32
N ILE A 297 3.31 -33.92 -22.45
CA ILE A 297 2.49 -34.37 -21.32
C ILE A 297 1.02 -34.14 -21.69
N ARG A 298 0.21 -35.19 -21.69
CA ARG A 298 -1.24 -35.11 -21.96
C ARG A 298 -2.02 -35.36 -20.69
N LEU A 299 -2.87 -34.40 -20.33
CA LEU A 299 -3.74 -34.43 -19.17
C LEU A 299 -5.16 -34.74 -19.63
N HIS A 300 -5.69 -35.90 -19.26
CA HIS A 300 -7.09 -36.26 -19.49
C HIS A 300 -7.90 -35.68 -18.34
N LEU A 301 -8.52 -34.52 -18.58
CA LEU A 301 -9.09 -33.68 -17.52
C LEU A 301 -10.39 -34.29 -16.96
N ARG A 302 -10.50 -34.26 -15.63
CA ARG A 302 -11.72 -34.71 -14.93
C ARG A 302 -12.88 -33.76 -15.16
N GLU A 303 -14.11 -34.22 -14.93
CA GLU A 303 -15.30 -33.40 -15.21
C GLU A 303 -15.35 -32.13 -14.34
N GLU A 304 -14.89 -32.19 -13.08
CA GLU A 304 -14.72 -31.01 -12.22
C GLU A 304 -13.68 -30.00 -12.72
N ALA A 305 -12.76 -30.41 -13.59
CA ALA A 305 -11.67 -29.58 -14.11
C ALA A 305 -12.06 -28.84 -15.41
N GLY A 306 -13.36 -28.77 -15.72
CA GLY A 306 -13.89 -28.13 -16.92
C GLY A 306 -13.51 -26.65 -17.10
N GLU A 307 -13.13 -25.94 -16.04
CA GLU A 307 -12.61 -24.56 -16.15
C GLU A 307 -11.32 -24.46 -16.98
N TYR A 308 -10.50 -25.52 -17.01
CA TYR A 308 -9.27 -25.57 -17.80
C TYR A 308 -9.52 -25.97 -19.27
N LEU A 309 -10.79 -26.18 -19.66
CA LEU A 309 -11.24 -26.25 -21.06
C LEU A 309 -11.54 -24.86 -21.67
N ASP A 310 -11.31 -23.78 -20.92
CA ASP A 310 -11.30 -22.42 -21.42
C ASP A 310 -9.87 -21.94 -21.75
N GLN A 311 -9.71 -21.37 -22.95
CA GLN A 311 -8.45 -20.73 -23.35
C GLN A 311 -8.16 -19.47 -22.52
N SER A 312 -9.18 -18.71 -22.08
CA SER A 312 -8.95 -17.49 -21.28
C SER A 312 -8.37 -17.83 -19.91
N LYS A 313 -8.95 -18.81 -19.19
CA LYS A 313 -8.38 -19.40 -17.97
C LYS A 313 -6.92 -19.83 -18.19
N LEU A 314 -6.61 -20.58 -19.25
CA LEU A 314 -5.23 -21.00 -19.54
C LEU A 314 -4.28 -19.80 -19.78
N LYS A 315 -4.70 -18.77 -20.52
CA LYS A 315 -3.92 -17.53 -20.72
C LYS A 315 -3.64 -16.83 -19.40
N ASP A 316 -4.64 -16.69 -18.53
CA ASP A 316 -4.51 -16.00 -17.25
C ASP A 316 -3.65 -16.77 -16.24
N LEU A 317 -3.65 -18.11 -16.27
CA LEU A 317 -2.71 -18.93 -15.49
C LEU A 317 -1.27 -18.71 -15.92
N VAL A 318 -0.99 -18.73 -17.22
CA VAL A 318 0.36 -18.47 -17.76
C VAL A 318 0.83 -17.05 -17.41
N LYS A 319 -0.04 -16.04 -17.58
CA LYS A 319 0.23 -14.64 -17.19
C LYS A 319 0.38 -14.46 -15.67
N THR A 320 -0.24 -15.29 -14.84
CA THR A 320 -0.14 -15.16 -13.37
C THR A 320 1.12 -15.83 -12.84
N TYR A 321 1.45 -17.03 -13.32
CA TYR A 321 2.53 -17.85 -12.73
C TYR A 321 3.83 -17.90 -13.53
N SER A 322 3.78 -17.68 -14.84
CA SER A 322 4.85 -18.00 -15.80
C SER A 322 5.23 -16.85 -16.75
N GLU A 323 4.70 -15.64 -16.53
CA GLU A 323 4.92 -14.43 -17.36
C GLU A 323 6.40 -14.15 -17.68
N PHE A 324 7.31 -14.54 -16.78
CA PHE A 324 8.73 -14.20 -16.84
C PHE A 324 9.67 -15.40 -17.11
N ILE A 325 9.11 -16.58 -17.43
CA ILE A 325 9.89 -17.77 -17.82
C ILE A 325 10.71 -17.48 -19.08
N ASN A 326 11.94 -18.01 -19.14
CA ASN A 326 12.96 -17.58 -20.11
C ASN A 326 12.69 -18.01 -21.58
N PHE A 327 11.81 -18.98 -21.80
CA PHE A 327 11.55 -19.57 -23.12
C PHE A 327 10.12 -19.24 -23.59
N PRO A 328 9.89 -19.06 -24.91
CA PRO A 328 8.56 -18.81 -25.46
C PRO A 328 7.53 -19.87 -25.05
N ILE A 329 6.39 -19.43 -24.53
CA ILE A 329 5.22 -20.25 -24.21
C ILE A 329 4.13 -19.87 -25.21
N HIS A 330 3.82 -20.78 -26.13
CA HIS A 330 2.76 -20.60 -27.10
C HIS A 330 1.50 -21.37 -26.68
N LEU A 331 0.32 -20.80 -26.92
CA LEU A 331 -0.98 -21.47 -26.80
C LEU A 331 -1.58 -21.65 -28.20
N TRP A 332 -2.13 -22.83 -28.48
CA TRP A 332 -2.96 -23.05 -29.67
C TRP A 332 -4.33 -22.40 -29.45
N ALA A 333 -4.50 -21.18 -29.95
CA ALA A 333 -5.67 -20.34 -29.72
C ALA A 333 -6.58 -20.33 -30.96
N SER A 334 -7.89 -20.23 -30.72
CA SER A 334 -8.93 -20.11 -31.76
C SER A 334 -9.30 -18.64 -31.98
N LYS A 335 -9.48 -18.24 -33.24
CA LYS A 335 -9.70 -16.85 -33.64
C LYS A 335 -10.74 -16.79 -34.75
N GLU A 336 -11.85 -16.12 -34.46
CA GLU A 336 -12.85 -15.76 -35.47
C GLU A 336 -12.24 -14.76 -36.46
N VAL A 337 -12.36 -15.06 -37.74
CA VAL A 337 -11.98 -14.18 -38.86
C VAL A 337 -13.19 -14.07 -39.78
N ASP A 338 -13.54 -12.84 -40.14
CA ASP A 338 -14.62 -12.57 -41.08
C ASP A 338 -14.14 -12.88 -42.51
N VAL A 339 -14.74 -13.89 -43.14
CA VAL A 339 -14.41 -14.37 -44.49
C VAL A 339 -15.62 -14.15 -45.41
N GLU A 340 -15.39 -13.57 -46.58
CA GLU A 340 -16.43 -13.41 -47.59
C GLU A 340 -16.68 -14.73 -48.36
N ALA A 341 -17.78 -15.39 -48.05
CA ALA A 341 -18.25 -16.55 -48.81
C ALA A 341 -19.27 -16.11 -49.88
N PRO A 342 -19.30 -16.72 -51.09
CA PRO A 342 -20.39 -16.50 -52.04
C PRO A 342 -21.72 -17.02 -51.45
N ALA A 343 -22.81 -16.29 -51.68
CA ALA A 343 -24.14 -16.78 -51.33
C ALA A 343 -24.65 -17.77 -52.41
N ASP A 344 -24.76 -19.04 -52.06
CA ASP A 344 -25.51 -20.03 -52.84
C ASP A 344 -27.02 -19.81 -52.63
N ASP A 345 -27.75 -19.56 -53.72
CA ASP A 345 -29.22 -19.39 -53.73
C ASP A 345 -29.93 -20.76 -53.76
N GLU A 346 -30.05 -21.48 -52.63
CA GLU A 346 -31.09 -22.54 -52.50
C GLU A 346 -31.53 -22.86 -51.04
N SER A 347 -32.82 -23.18 -50.89
CA SER A 347 -33.53 -23.65 -49.66
C SER A 347 -33.68 -22.72 -48.43
N GLY A 348 -34.88 -22.15 -48.27
CA GLY A 348 -35.88 -22.73 -47.34
C GLY A 348 -36.06 -22.14 -45.93
N ASP A 349 -36.92 -21.11 -45.85
CA ASP A 349 -37.91 -20.79 -44.78
C ASP A 349 -37.50 -20.53 -43.30
N GLU A 350 -38.28 -19.60 -42.70
CA GLU A 350 -38.58 -19.33 -41.27
C GLU A 350 -37.38 -19.19 -40.28
N ASP A 351 -37.25 -18.13 -39.48
CA ASP A 351 -38.30 -17.43 -38.70
C ASP A 351 -37.95 -15.95 -38.36
N GLU A 352 -38.86 -15.20 -37.74
CA GLU A 352 -38.69 -13.77 -37.40
C GLU A 352 -37.84 -13.49 -36.12
N SER A 353 -37.12 -12.35 -36.06
CA SER A 353 -37.13 -11.36 -34.94
C SER A 353 -35.95 -10.35 -34.95
N SER A 354 -36.02 -9.37 -34.02
CA SER A 354 -35.01 -8.32 -33.68
C SER A 354 -34.89 -7.07 -34.57
N GLU A 355 -35.83 -6.16 -34.33
CA GLU A 355 -35.68 -4.72 -34.03
C GLU A 355 -34.55 -3.85 -34.64
N SER A 356 -34.97 -2.66 -35.08
CA SER A 356 -34.14 -1.55 -35.55
C SER A 356 -33.34 -0.82 -34.46
N ILE A 357 -32.19 -0.26 -34.85
CA ILE A 357 -31.70 1.05 -34.36
C ILE A 357 -31.24 1.89 -35.56
N THR A 358 -31.47 3.20 -35.50
CA THR A 358 -31.16 4.17 -36.57
C THR A 358 -29.97 5.07 -36.22
N SER A 359 -29.26 5.55 -37.25
CA SER A 359 -28.37 6.71 -37.15
C SER A 359 -28.24 7.41 -38.52
N GLU A 360 -28.71 8.65 -38.61
CA GLU A 360 -28.65 9.46 -39.84
C GLU A 360 -27.38 10.33 -39.94
N LYS A 361 -27.22 10.96 -41.12
CA LYS A 361 -26.39 12.13 -41.48
C LYS A 361 -24.91 11.84 -41.83
N GLY A 362 -24.39 12.36 -42.95
CA GLY A 362 -25.09 13.10 -44.00
C GLY A 362 -24.21 13.54 -45.18
N GLU A 363 -24.89 13.82 -46.29
CA GLU A 363 -24.53 14.67 -47.47
C GLU A 363 -23.06 14.91 -47.84
N GLU A 364 -22.69 14.52 -49.06
CA GLU A 364 -22.44 15.50 -50.13
C GLU A 364 -22.72 14.88 -51.52
N ASP A 365 -22.90 15.70 -52.55
CA ASP A 365 -23.50 15.33 -53.85
C ASP A 365 -22.49 15.51 -55.01
N THR A 366 -22.39 14.57 -55.96
CA THR A 366 -21.97 14.88 -57.35
C THR A 366 -22.18 13.76 -58.39
N ASP A 367 -23.04 14.08 -59.36
CA ASP A 367 -22.96 13.77 -60.81
C ASP A 367 -23.13 12.33 -61.35
N LYS A 368 -23.36 12.24 -62.67
CA LYS A 368 -23.82 11.04 -63.38
C LYS A 368 -22.87 10.58 -64.50
N SER A 369 -22.78 9.26 -64.69
CA SER A 369 -22.47 8.64 -65.97
C SER A 369 -23.12 7.25 -66.09
N GLU A 370 -23.27 6.75 -67.32
CA GLU A 370 -24.01 5.53 -67.67
C GLU A 370 -23.07 4.33 -67.93
N ASP A 371 -23.64 3.11 -67.95
CA ASP A 371 -23.03 1.79 -68.29
C ASP A 371 -21.86 1.30 -67.38
N GLU A 372 -21.68 0.02 -67.05
CA GLU A 372 -22.18 -1.25 -67.62
C GLU A 372 -22.78 -2.22 -66.56
N ASN A 373 -23.32 -3.36 -67.02
CA ASN A 373 -24.15 -4.29 -66.23
C ASN A 373 -23.41 -5.57 -65.78
N GLU A 374 -22.49 -5.46 -64.82
CA GLU A 374 -21.89 -6.62 -64.14
C GLU A 374 -22.59 -6.96 -62.81
N LYS A 375 -23.27 -8.11 -62.76
CA LYS A 375 -23.75 -8.71 -61.51
C LYS A 375 -22.58 -9.27 -60.70
N LYS A 376 -22.04 -8.49 -59.76
CA LYS A 376 -21.21 -9.05 -58.69
C LYS A 376 -22.06 -10.01 -57.84
N PRO A 377 -21.55 -11.20 -57.47
CA PRO A 377 -22.26 -12.11 -56.56
C PRO A 377 -22.41 -11.44 -55.19
N LYS A 378 -23.52 -11.71 -54.50
CA LYS A 378 -23.66 -11.33 -53.09
C LYS A 378 -22.68 -12.18 -52.27
N THR A 379 -21.68 -11.57 -51.66
CA THR A 379 -20.89 -12.23 -50.61
C THR A 379 -21.60 -12.08 -49.28
N LYS A 380 -21.60 -13.15 -48.49
CA LYS A 380 -22.03 -13.16 -47.08
C LYS A 380 -20.78 -13.25 -46.22
N ILE A 381 -20.65 -12.35 -45.26
CA ILE A 381 -19.59 -12.44 -44.25
C ILE A 381 -19.90 -13.64 -43.36
N VAL A 382 -19.00 -14.63 -43.35
CA VAL A 382 -19.06 -15.83 -42.52
C VAL A 382 -17.86 -15.82 -41.58
N LYS A 383 -18.10 -16.01 -40.29
CA LYS A 383 -17.05 -16.12 -39.28
C LYS A 383 -16.39 -17.48 -39.35
N GLU A 384 -15.20 -17.56 -39.95
CA GLU A 384 -14.38 -18.77 -39.93
C GLU A 384 -13.52 -18.80 -38.65
N THR A 385 -13.51 -19.93 -37.94
CA THR A 385 -12.65 -20.11 -36.77
C THR A 385 -11.28 -20.64 -37.19
N THR A 386 -10.35 -19.72 -37.41
CA THR A 386 -8.93 -20.03 -37.63
C THR A 386 -8.23 -20.40 -36.31
N TYR A 387 -7.06 -21.03 -36.40
CA TYR A 387 -6.25 -21.38 -35.23
C TYR A 387 -4.78 -20.98 -35.43
N GLU A 388 -4.17 -20.33 -34.44
CA GLU A 388 -2.76 -19.91 -34.48
C GLU A 388 -2.03 -20.13 -33.14
N TRP A 389 -0.70 -20.11 -33.18
CA TRP A 389 0.17 -20.22 -32.00
C TRP A 389 0.41 -18.84 -31.38
N GLU A 390 -0.37 -18.49 -30.35
CA GLU A 390 -0.29 -17.22 -29.64
C GLU A 390 0.81 -17.23 -28.57
N LEU A 391 1.79 -16.32 -28.66
CA LEU A 391 2.85 -16.17 -27.66
C LEU A 391 2.32 -15.47 -26.39
N LEU A 392 2.35 -16.16 -25.26
CA LEU A 392 1.76 -15.66 -24.00
C LEU A 392 2.72 -14.85 -23.12
N ASN A 393 4.02 -15.18 -23.09
CA ASN A 393 5.03 -14.54 -22.24
C ASN A 393 5.91 -13.55 -23.03
N ASN A 394 5.31 -12.47 -23.51
CA ASN A 394 6.03 -11.44 -24.28
C ASN A 394 6.83 -10.44 -23.41
N VAL A 395 6.67 -10.45 -22.08
CA VAL A 395 7.32 -9.51 -21.15
C VAL A 395 8.62 -10.10 -20.62
N LYS A 396 9.73 -9.38 -20.80
CA LYS A 396 11.04 -9.78 -20.27
C LYS A 396 11.16 -9.40 -18.79
N ALA A 397 11.82 -10.26 -18.00
CA ALA A 397 12.21 -9.98 -16.62
C ALA A 397 13.30 -8.89 -16.57
N ILE A 398 12.91 -7.61 -16.71
CA ILE A 398 13.86 -6.48 -16.83
C ILE A 398 14.77 -6.33 -15.61
N TRP A 399 14.30 -6.78 -14.44
CA TRP A 399 15.06 -6.73 -13.20
C TRP A 399 16.34 -7.60 -13.28
N LEU A 400 16.41 -8.60 -14.15
CA LEU A 400 17.61 -9.44 -14.32
C LEU A 400 18.72 -8.76 -15.13
N ARG A 401 18.39 -7.74 -15.93
CA ARG A 401 19.34 -7.03 -16.78
C ARG A 401 20.08 -5.96 -15.99
N ASN A 402 21.21 -5.49 -16.53
CA ASN A 402 21.88 -4.33 -15.98
C ASN A 402 20.93 -3.11 -16.11
N PRO A 403 20.70 -2.30 -15.05
CA PRO A 403 19.83 -1.12 -15.13
C PRO A 403 20.16 -0.15 -16.28
N LYS A 404 21.43 -0.09 -16.72
CA LYS A 404 21.93 0.74 -17.83
C LYS A 404 21.56 0.21 -19.23
N GLU A 405 21.13 -1.05 -19.33
CA GLU A 405 20.80 -1.73 -20.60
C GLU A 405 19.29 -1.78 -20.86
N VAL A 406 18.45 -1.33 -19.92
CA VAL A 406 16.97 -1.37 -20.01
C VAL A 406 16.48 0.03 -20.38
N THR A 407 15.70 0.18 -21.44
CA THR A 407 15.19 1.51 -21.86
C THR A 407 13.93 1.92 -21.10
N ASP A 408 13.62 3.22 -21.09
CA ASP A 408 12.39 3.77 -20.51
C ASP A 408 11.11 3.11 -21.08
N GLU A 409 11.11 2.72 -22.36
CA GLU A 409 10.02 1.98 -23.00
C GLU A 409 9.87 0.57 -22.44
N GLU A 410 10.97 -0.07 -22.04
CA GLU A 410 10.94 -1.40 -21.43
C GLU A 410 10.50 -1.33 -19.96
N TYR A 411 10.97 -0.34 -19.19
CA TYR A 411 10.41 -0.04 -17.86
C TYR A 411 8.92 0.30 -17.93
N THR A 412 8.50 1.06 -18.94
CA THR A 412 7.10 1.41 -19.20
C THR A 412 6.26 0.16 -19.50
N LYS A 413 6.62 -0.63 -20.52
CA LYS A 413 5.90 -1.86 -20.90
C LYS A 413 5.79 -2.86 -19.74
N PHE A 414 6.86 -3.00 -18.97
CA PHE A 414 6.89 -3.83 -17.76
C PHE A 414 5.96 -3.30 -16.67
N TYR A 415 5.91 -1.98 -16.45
CA TYR A 415 4.95 -1.37 -15.53
C TYR A 415 3.50 -1.70 -15.92
N HIS A 416 3.13 -1.59 -17.21
CA HIS A 416 1.76 -1.87 -17.66
C HIS A 416 1.33 -3.33 -17.43
N SER A 417 2.20 -4.32 -17.71
CA SER A 417 1.87 -5.73 -17.45
C SER A 417 1.77 -6.02 -15.94
N LEU A 418 2.72 -5.54 -15.14
CA LEU A 418 2.70 -5.65 -13.69
C LEU A 418 1.42 -5.04 -13.09
N ALA A 419 1.03 -3.88 -13.61
CA ALA A 419 -0.13 -3.09 -13.19
C ALA A 419 -1.48 -3.68 -13.62
N LYS A 420 -1.52 -4.58 -14.61
CA LYS A 420 -2.73 -4.94 -15.39
C LYS A 420 -3.47 -3.71 -15.91
N ASP A 421 -2.72 -2.69 -16.33
CA ASP A 421 -3.22 -1.35 -16.67
C ASP A 421 -2.88 -1.03 -18.13
N PHE A 422 -3.90 -1.10 -18.98
CA PHE A 422 -3.80 -0.92 -20.43
C PHE A 422 -3.82 0.56 -20.88
N GLY A 423 -3.93 1.52 -19.95
CA GLY A 423 -3.82 2.94 -20.29
C GLY A 423 -2.39 3.33 -20.66
N GLU A 424 -2.22 4.35 -21.49
CA GLU A 424 -0.90 4.81 -21.98
C GLU A 424 -0.05 5.56 -20.93
N GLU A 425 -0.52 5.68 -19.69
CA GLU A 425 0.14 6.49 -18.66
C GLU A 425 1.38 5.81 -18.08
N LYS A 426 2.55 6.21 -18.58
CA LYS A 426 3.87 5.79 -18.09
C LYS A 426 4.00 5.95 -16.57
N PRO A 427 4.76 5.07 -15.87
CA PRO A 427 5.06 5.25 -14.45
C PRO A 427 5.74 6.60 -14.20
N MET A 428 5.39 7.25 -13.09
CA MET A 428 5.88 8.59 -12.76
C MET A 428 7.40 8.61 -12.55
N THR A 429 7.94 7.54 -11.96
CA THR A 429 9.37 7.22 -11.83
C THR A 429 9.50 5.78 -11.35
N TRP A 430 10.69 5.20 -11.46
CA TRP A 430 11.02 3.87 -10.95
C TRP A 430 12.38 3.88 -10.24
N ASN A 431 12.61 2.85 -9.42
CA ASN A 431 13.91 2.57 -8.82
C ASN A 431 14.23 1.08 -9.01
N HIS A 432 15.24 0.80 -9.83
CA HIS A 432 15.78 -0.54 -10.04
C HIS A 432 17.02 -0.69 -9.14
N PHE A 433 16.93 -1.54 -8.12
CA PHE A 433 17.98 -1.69 -7.11
C PHE A 433 18.23 -3.16 -6.73
N THR A 434 19.39 -3.38 -6.11
CA THR A 434 19.77 -4.62 -5.43
C THR A 434 19.97 -4.30 -3.95
N ALA A 435 19.58 -5.21 -3.06
CA ALA A 435 19.81 -5.14 -1.62
C ALA A 435 20.64 -6.35 -1.17
N GLU A 436 21.66 -6.10 -0.37
CA GLU A 436 22.66 -7.06 0.09
C GLU A 436 22.51 -7.25 1.62
N GLY A 437 22.58 -8.50 2.11
CA GLY A 437 22.38 -8.85 3.53
C GLY A 437 22.18 -10.35 3.74
N ASP A 438 21.55 -10.75 4.85
CA ASP A 438 21.18 -12.18 5.13
C ASP A 438 20.28 -12.79 4.04
N VAL A 439 19.56 -11.93 3.31
CA VAL A 439 18.80 -12.26 2.09
C VAL A 439 19.17 -11.20 1.05
N GLU A 440 19.90 -11.59 0.02
CA GLU A 440 20.12 -10.75 -1.16
C GLU A 440 18.87 -10.77 -2.06
N PHE A 441 18.46 -9.61 -2.58
CA PHE A 441 17.39 -9.55 -3.58
C PHE A 441 17.52 -8.34 -4.51
N LYS A 442 16.93 -8.45 -5.70
CA LYS A 442 16.64 -7.30 -6.57
C LYS A 442 15.19 -6.91 -6.51
N ALA A 443 14.88 -5.64 -6.76
CA ALA A 443 13.55 -5.23 -7.13
C ALA A 443 13.54 -4.03 -8.08
N VAL A 444 12.46 -3.90 -8.85
CA VAL A 444 12.08 -2.64 -9.50
C VAL A 444 10.82 -2.13 -8.82
N LEU A 445 10.93 -0.97 -8.18
CA LEU A 445 9.81 -0.23 -7.60
C LEU A 445 9.29 0.77 -8.63
N PHE A 446 7.97 0.89 -8.77
CA PHE A 446 7.33 1.89 -9.61
C PHE A 446 6.42 2.81 -8.78
N VAL A 447 6.54 4.11 -9.02
CA VAL A 447 5.56 5.12 -8.57
C VAL A 447 4.52 5.27 -9.68
N PRO A 448 3.23 4.92 -9.45
CA PRO A 448 2.21 5.07 -10.48
C PRO A 448 1.94 6.55 -10.83
N PRO A 449 1.44 6.86 -12.05
CA PRO A 449 1.20 8.23 -12.51
C PRO A 449 0.14 8.97 -11.70
N LYS A 450 -0.83 8.23 -11.14
CA LYS A 450 -1.92 8.71 -10.29
C LYS A 450 -2.05 7.84 -9.04
N ALA A 451 -2.60 8.42 -7.97
CA ALA A 451 -3.02 7.65 -6.80
C ALA A 451 -4.28 6.81 -7.11
N PRO A 452 -4.34 5.51 -6.74
CA PRO A 452 -5.57 4.73 -6.83
C PRO A 452 -6.71 5.36 -6.01
N HIS A 453 -7.93 5.36 -6.53
CA HIS A 453 -9.10 5.98 -5.87
C HIS A 453 -9.34 5.46 -4.44
N ASN A 454 -9.07 4.17 -4.21
CA ASN A 454 -9.24 3.49 -2.92
C ASN A 454 -7.96 3.50 -2.03
N LEU A 455 -6.91 4.25 -2.37
CA LEU A 455 -5.60 4.19 -1.68
C LEU A 455 -5.69 4.46 -0.17
N TYR A 456 -6.53 5.41 0.26
CA TYR A 456 -6.65 5.78 1.67
C TYR A 456 -7.77 5.02 2.41
N GLU A 457 -8.69 4.40 1.67
CA GLU A 457 -9.73 3.50 2.20
C GLU A 457 -9.16 2.11 2.52
N SER A 458 -8.40 1.55 1.57
CA SER A 458 -7.69 0.27 1.73
C SER A 458 -6.60 0.31 2.81
N TYR A 459 -6.12 1.49 3.20
CA TYR A 459 -5.02 1.72 4.14
C TYR A 459 -5.15 0.96 5.47
N TYR A 460 -6.36 0.93 6.04
CA TYR A 460 -6.63 0.24 7.30
C TYR A 460 -7.16 -1.19 7.10
N ASN A 461 -7.87 -1.44 6.00
CA ASN A 461 -8.71 -2.62 5.82
C ASN A 461 -8.12 -3.73 4.93
N THR A 462 -7.13 -3.41 4.08
CA THR A 462 -6.67 -4.32 3.03
C THR A 462 -5.29 -4.91 3.34
N LYS A 463 -5.21 -6.25 3.35
CA LYS A 463 -3.97 -7.05 3.52
C LYS A 463 -3.19 -7.30 2.23
N ARG A 464 -3.72 -6.86 1.09
CA ARG A 464 -3.08 -7.00 -0.22
C ARG A 464 -2.07 -5.89 -0.43
N SER A 465 -0.82 -6.30 -0.65
CA SER A 465 0.25 -5.40 -1.05
C SER A 465 0.21 -5.22 -2.57
N ASN A 466 0.73 -4.11 -3.10
CA ASN A 466 0.89 -3.92 -4.55
C ASN A 466 2.22 -4.57 -5.07
N LEU A 467 2.68 -5.61 -4.38
CA LEU A 467 4.02 -6.19 -4.52
C LEU A 467 3.88 -7.65 -4.95
N LYS A 468 4.52 -8.07 -6.04
CA LYS A 468 4.56 -9.47 -6.46
C LYS A 468 5.94 -10.05 -6.19
N LEU A 469 6.01 -11.13 -5.41
CA LEU A 469 7.25 -11.87 -5.17
C LEU A 469 7.38 -13.00 -6.20
N TYR A 470 8.52 -13.03 -6.88
CA TYR A 470 8.94 -14.15 -7.73
C TYR A 470 10.27 -14.71 -7.21
N VAL A 471 10.44 -16.03 -7.33
CA VAL A 471 11.70 -16.73 -7.02
C VAL A 471 12.06 -17.54 -8.26
N ARG A 472 13.29 -17.38 -8.79
CA ARG A 472 13.70 -17.93 -10.10
C ARG A 472 12.66 -17.66 -11.20
N ARG A 473 12.15 -16.43 -11.22
CA ARG A 473 11.10 -15.92 -12.15
C ARG A 473 9.69 -16.54 -12.02
N VAL A 474 9.47 -17.50 -11.12
CA VAL A 474 8.17 -18.10 -10.85
C VAL A 474 7.43 -17.31 -9.76
N PHE A 475 6.15 -16.99 -9.98
CA PHE A 475 5.34 -16.24 -9.00
C PHE A 475 5.05 -17.07 -7.74
N ILE A 476 5.23 -16.45 -6.57
CA ILE A 476 5.07 -17.07 -5.25
C ILE A 476 3.85 -16.51 -4.49
N SER A 477 3.73 -15.19 -4.36
CA SER A 477 2.65 -14.52 -3.61
C SER A 477 2.66 -13.00 -3.84
N ASP A 478 1.54 -12.34 -3.54
CA ASP A 478 1.37 -10.89 -3.38
C ASP A 478 0.80 -10.47 -2.00
N GLU A 479 0.54 -11.43 -1.10
CA GLU A 479 -0.01 -11.21 0.24
C GLU A 479 1.08 -10.90 1.28
N PHE A 480 1.48 -9.63 1.37
CA PHE A 480 2.51 -9.16 2.31
C PHE A 480 2.00 -8.08 3.27
N ASP A 481 1.65 -8.49 4.50
CA ASP A 481 1.26 -7.58 5.59
C ASP A 481 2.44 -6.73 6.15
N GLU A 482 3.70 -7.17 5.96
CA GLU A 482 4.89 -6.61 6.67
C GLU A 482 6.05 -6.13 5.76
N LEU A 483 6.02 -6.33 4.44
CA LEU A 483 7.20 -6.09 3.57
C LEU A 483 7.48 -4.59 3.30
N LEU A 484 6.42 -3.76 3.24
CA LEU A 484 6.53 -2.31 3.17
C LEU A 484 5.67 -1.66 4.28
N PRO A 485 6.10 -0.51 4.84
CA PRO A 485 5.24 0.32 5.66
C PRO A 485 4.00 0.77 4.88
N LYS A 486 2.84 0.83 5.54
CA LYS A 486 1.54 1.17 4.91
C LYS A 486 1.56 2.47 4.12
N TYR A 487 2.30 3.48 4.59
CA TYR A 487 2.47 4.75 3.91
C TYR A 487 3.21 4.66 2.54
N LEU A 488 3.74 3.50 2.16
CA LEU A 488 4.32 3.21 0.84
C LEU A 488 3.48 2.24 -0.03
N ASN A 489 2.28 1.83 0.41
CA ASN A 489 1.43 0.87 -0.32
C ASN A 489 1.00 1.31 -1.73
N PHE A 490 1.27 2.54 -2.14
CA PHE A 490 1.05 3.01 -3.51
C PHE A 490 2.12 2.52 -4.52
N LEU A 491 3.26 1.99 -4.06
CA LEU A 491 4.31 1.47 -4.93
C LEU A 491 3.92 0.12 -5.55
N LYS A 492 4.14 -0.06 -6.85
CA LYS A 492 4.03 -1.37 -7.53
C LYS A 492 5.41 -2.02 -7.67
N VAL A 493 5.56 -3.32 -7.39
CA VAL A 493 6.89 -3.97 -7.27
C VAL A 493 6.97 -5.36 -7.90
N SER A 494 8.13 -5.68 -8.50
CA SER A 494 8.55 -7.02 -8.94
C SER A 494 10.06 -7.28 -8.69
N SER A 495 10.48 -8.55 -8.70
CA SER A 495 11.73 -9.12 -8.11
C SER A 495 12.04 -10.48 -8.80
N CYS A 496 13.21 -11.14 -8.84
CA CYS A 496 14.52 -11.01 -8.14
C CYS A 496 15.71 -11.46 -9.05
N ASP A 497 16.97 -11.14 -8.67
CA ASP A 497 18.29 -11.72 -9.07
C ASP A 497 19.31 -10.77 -9.80
N TYR A 498 20.47 -10.55 -9.15
CA TYR A 498 21.82 -9.98 -9.51
C TYR A 498 22.08 -9.46 -10.96
N VAL A 499 22.76 -8.34 -11.30
CA VAL A 499 23.40 -7.14 -10.66
C VAL A 499 23.04 -5.88 -11.54
N GLU A 500 23.42 -4.58 -11.45
CA GLU A 500 24.49 -3.78 -10.80
C GLU A 500 23.99 -2.36 -10.38
N LYS A 501 24.56 -1.26 -10.93
CA LYS A 501 24.40 0.18 -10.60
C LYS A 501 24.37 0.98 -11.93
N SER A 502 24.18 2.29 -12.05
CA SER A 502 24.18 3.45 -11.13
C SER A 502 23.18 4.49 -11.66
N ALA A 503 22.74 5.43 -10.81
CA ALA A 503 21.78 6.48 -11.15
C ALA A 503 22.45 7.84 -11.46
N GLU A 504 21.68 8.80 -12.01
CA GLU A 504 21.91 10.23 -11.78
C GLU A 504 20.61 11.05 -11.92
N ASP A 505 20.61 12.28 -11.38
CA ASP A 505 19.41 13.08 -11.08
C ASP A 505 19.52 14.51 -11.62
N ASP A 506 18.51 15.03 -12.36
CA ASP A 506 18.29 16.50 -12.44
C ASP A 506 16.90 16.96 -12.95
N VAL A 507 16.21 16.16 -13.78
CA VAL A 507 14.94 16.53 -14.49
C VAL A 507 13.74 16.82 -13.53
N LYS A 508 13.90 16.62 -12.23
CA LYS A 508 12.82 16.22 -11.31
C LYS A 508 11.87 17.32 -10.80
N LYS A 509 12.09 18.62 -11.06
CA LYS A 509 11.33 19.70 -10.38
C LYS A 509 9.81 19.69 -10.67
N GLY A 510 9.40 19.59 -11.93
CA GLY A 510 7.96 19.51 -12.29
C GLY A 510 7.34 18.15 -11.95
N GLN A 511 8.13 17.08 -12.08
CA GLN A 511 7.77 15.70 -11.74
C GLN A 511 7.43 15.56 -10.24
N TYR A 512 8.20 16.22 -9.36
CA TYR A 512 7.95 16.19 -7.92
C TYR A 512 6.64 16.87 -7.51
N THR A 513 6.19 17.91 -8.21
CA THR A 513 4.86 18.50 -7.98
C THR A 513 3.75 17.51 -8.31
N LYS A 514 3.87 16.76 -9.43
CA LYS A 514 2.91 15.68 -9.76
C LYS A 514 2.92 14.56 -8.71
N PHE A 515 4.10 14.21 -8.18
CA PHE A 515 4.23 13.25 -7.07
C PHE A 515 3.52 13.74 -5.81
N TRP A 516 3.81 14.98 -5.38
CA TRP A 516 3.24 15.55 -4.16
C TRP A 516 1.72 15.65 -4.20
N ASN A 517 1.14 16.05 -5.34
CA ASN A 517 -0.31 16.18 -5.49
C ASN A 517 -1.06 14.84 -5.39
N ASN A 518 -0.40 13.71 -5.69
CA ASN A 518 -0.98 12.36 -5.58
C ASN A 518 -0.68 11.71 -4.20
N PHE A 519 0.58 11.77 -3.77
CA PHE A 519 1.12 10.94 -2.68
C PHE A 519 1.62 11.76 -1.47
N GLY A 520 1.46 13.09 -1.47
CA GLY A 520 1.89 13.96 -0.36
C GLY A 520 1.24 13.59 0.97
N LYS A 521 -0.03 13.14 0.96
CA LYS A 521 -0.72 12.62 2.16
C LYS A 521 -0.06 11.33 2.68
N SER A 522 0.41 10.45 1.81
CA SER A 522 1.20 9.27 2.17
C SER A 522 2.55 9.65 2.81
N ILE A 523 3.24 10.68 2.31
CA ILE A 523 4.46 11.21 2.96
C ILE A 523 4.14 11.77 4.36
N LYS A 524 3.02 12.48 4.52
CA LYS A 524 2.55 12.99 5.81
C LYS A 524 2.22 11.86 6.81
N LEU A 525 1.57 10.77 6.34
CA LEU A 525 1.34 9.55 7.13
C LEU A 525 2.66 8.90 7.58
N GLY A 526 3.65 8.78 6.69
CA GLY A 526 4.96 8.24 7.04
C GLY A 526 5.71 9.04 8.12
N ILE A 527 5.52 10.36 8.19
CA ILE A 527 6.10 11.19 9.26
C ILE A 527 5.40 10.96 10.61
N ILE A 528 4.10 10.64 10.60
CA ILE A 528 3.35 10.26 11.80
C ILE A 528 3.82 8.89 12.28
N GLU A 529 3.81 7.88 11.41
CA GLU A 529 4.03 6.47 11.76
C GLU A 529 5.52 6.09 11.91
N ASP A 530 6.38 6.43 10.95
CA ASP A 530 7.79 6.02 10.93
C ASP A 530 8.69 7.05 11.63
N ALA A 531 8.90 6.83 12.93
CA ALA A 531 9.82 7.62 13.74
C ALA A 531 11.30 7.52 13.30
N THR A 532 11.68 6.46 12.59
CA THR A 532 13.07 6.20 12.16
C THR A 532 13.42 6.99 10.91
N ASN A 533 12.52 7.01 9.92
CA ASN A 533 12.71 7.76 8.68
C ASN A 533 12.13 9.20 8.73
N ARG A 534 11.46 9.60 9.82
CA ARG A 534 10.85 10.93 10.01
C ARG A 534 11.67 12.10 9.44
N ASN A 535 12.94 12.21 9.80
CA ASN A 535 13.79 13.34 9.38
C ASN A 535 14.13 13.31 7.87
N ARG A 536 14.13 12.12 7.24
CA ARG A 536 14.30 11.95 5.78
C ARG A 536 13.01 12.32 5.06
N LEU A 537 11.86 11.88 5.58
CA LEU A 537 10.53 12.18 5.04
C LEU A 537 10.19 13.68 5.19
N ALA A 538 10.63 14.34 6.25
CA ALA A 538 10.45 15.79 6.42
C ALA A 538 11.05 16.61 5.27
N LYS A 539 12.16 16.15 4.67
CA LYS A 539 12.80 16.80 3.49
C LYS A 539 11.95 16.69 2.22
N LEU A 540 11.01 15.74 2.19
CA LEU A 540 10.08 15.49 1.08
C LEU A 540 8.81 16.36 1.18
N LEU A 541 8.54 16.97 2.34
CA LEU A 541 7.38 17.84 2.55
C LEU A 541 7.37 19.05 1.60
N ARG A 542 6.19 19.41 1.08
CA ARG A 542 5.98 20.61 0.28
C ARG A 542 4.72 21.35 0.70
N PHE A 543 4.81 22.67 0.75
CA PHE A 543 3.71 23.52 1.22
C PHE A 543 3.64 24.82 0.43
N GLU A 544 2.51 25.51 0.53
CA GLU A 544 2.39 26.92 0.14
C GLU A 544 2.76 27.83 1.31
N THR A 545 3.18 29.07 1.03
CA THR A 545 3.49 30.06 2.06
C THR A 545 2.99 31.45 1.67
N THR A 546 3.01 32.38 2.63
CA THR A 546 2.75 33.81 2.40
C THR A 546 3.73 34.50 1.44
N LYS A 547 4.71 33.78 0.87
CA LYS A 547 5.70 34.29 -0.11
C LYS A 547 5.94 33.35 -1.29
N SER A 548 5.10 32.33 -1.49
CA SER A 548 5.30 31.32 -2.56
C SER A 548 4.42 31.51 -3.80
N ASP A 549 3.44 32.43 -3.75
CA ASP A 549 2.56 32.78 -4.89
C ASP A 549 1.81 31.57 -5.47
N GLY A 550 1.30 30.69 -4.60
CA GLY A 550 0.63 29.44 -4.98
C GLY A 550 1.57 28.31 -5.39
N ARG A 551 2.89 28.52 -5.37
CA ARG A 551 3.89 27.48 -5.67
C ARG A 551 4.24 26.70 -4.41
N LEU A 552 4.52 25.42 -4.60
CA LEU A 552 5.03 24.53 -3.55
C LEU A 552 6.51 24.83 -3.24
N THR A 553 6.85 24.93 -1.95
CA THR A 553 8.23 25.12 -1.44
C THR A 553 8.58 24.07 -0.38
N SER A 554 9.88 23.76 -0.20
CA SER A 554 10.34 22.84 0.86
C SER A 554 10.67 23.57 2.17
N LEU A 555 10.86 22.80 3.26
CA LEU A 555 11.34 23.34 4.54
C LEU A 555 12.74 23.97 4.41
N ASP A 556 13.65 23.37 3.63
CA ASP A 556 15.00 23.93 3.39
C ASP A 556 14.93 25.28 2.65
N GLN A 557 14.00 25.39 1.70
CA GLN A 557 13.74 26.63 0.97
C GLN A 557 13.08 27.71 1.84
N TYR A 558 12.25 27.32 2.81
CA TYR A 558 11.74 28.23 3.84
C TYR A 558 12.89 28.70 4.75
N ILE A 559 13.75 27.78 5.21
CA ILE A 559 14.91 28.09 6.08
C ILE A 559 15.88 29.05 5.40
N SER A 560 16.18 28.89 4.10
CA SER A 560 17.04 29.82 3.37
C SER A 560 16.43 31.22 3.16
N ARG A 561 15.14 31.40 3.46
CA ARG A 561 14.42 32.69 3.49
C ARG A 561 14.06 33.17 4.90
N MET A 562 14.37 32.41 5.96
CA MET A 562 14.19 32.85 7.34
C MET A 562 15.08 34.06 7.62
N LYS A 563 14.60 34.96 8.47
CA LYS A 563 15.41 36.09 8.92
C LYS A 563 16.45 35.68 9.95
N SER A 564 17.52 36.48 10.07
CA SER A 564 18.55 36.31 11.10
C SER A 564 18.03 36.45 12.54
N ASP A 565 16.91 37.15 12.76
CA ASP A 565 16.25 37.24 14.07
C ASP A 565 15.21 36.12 14.33
N GLN A 566 14.90 35.31 13.30
CA GLN A 566 13.85 34.30 13.36
C GLN A 566 14.38 32.96 13.88
N LYS A 567 13.86 32.53 15.04
CA LYS A 567 14.21 31.24 15.67
C LYS A 567 13.41 30.07 15.12
N ASP A 568 12.12 30.28 14.90
CA ASP A 568 11.13 29.22 14.70
C ASP A 568 10.50 29.27 13.30
N ILE A 569 10.14 28.12 12.75
CA ILE A 569 9.36 27.98 11.52
C ILE A 569 7.89 28.33 11.85
N LEU A 570 7.37 29.37 11.21
CA LEU A 570 6.03 29.87 11.46
C LEU A 570 5.03 29.19 10.51
N TYR A 571 3.93 28.69 11.06
CA TYR A 571 2.87 28.04 10.27
C TYR A 571 1.46 28.38 10.77
N ILE A 572 0.46 28.20 9.92
CA ILE A 572 -0.96 28.36 10.23
C ILE A 572 -1.79 27.22 9.62
N THR A 573 -2.80 26.75 10.34
CA THR A 573 -3.65 25.60 9.99
C THR A 573 -5.11 26.00 9.82
N GLY A 574 -5.77 25.54 8.76
CA GLY A 574 -7.16 25.93 8.42
C GLY A 574 -7.81 25.02 7.37
N THR A 575 -8.90 25.48 6.75
CA THR A 575 -9.64 24.69 5.73
C THR A 575 -9.32 25.08 4.28
N SER A 576 -8.88 26.31 4.02
CA SER A 576 -8.46 26.74 2.68
C SER A 576 -7.34 27.78 2.75
N ARG A 577 -6.55 27.86 1.67
CA ARG A 577 -5.50 28.88 1.50
C ARG A 577 -6.08 30.29 1.65
N GLU A 578 -7.21 30.55 1.02
CA GLU A 578 -7.87 31.87 1.01
C GLU A 578 -8.32 32.34 2.41
N GLN A 579 -8.85 31.43 3.23
CA GLN A 579 -9.20 31.71 4.62
C GLN A 579 -7.94 32.05 5.43
N LEU A 580 -6.90 31.23 5.28
CA LEU A 580 -5.63 31.42 5.99
C LEU A 580 -4.93 32.72 5.61
N GLU A 581 -4.91 33.05 4.32
CA GLU A 581 -4.28 34.25 3.78
C GLU A 581 -4.97 35.55 4.25
N LYS A 582 -6.27 35.50 4.54
CA LYS A 582 -7.07 36.59 5.12
C LYS A 582 -7.07 36.62 6.67
N SER A 583 -6.41 35.67 7.35
CA SER A 583 -6.48 35.52 8.80
C SER A 583 -5.82 36.68 9.58
N PRO A 584 -6.46 37.19 10.66
CA PRO A 584 -5.87 38.26 11.50
C PRO A 584 -4.59 37.84 12.22
N PHE A 585 -4.36 36.53 12.37
CA PHE A 585 -3.11 36.01 12.92
C PHE A 585 -1.87 36.39 12.09
N LEU A 586 -2.05 36.82 10.83
CA LEU A 586 -0.97 37.17 9.91
C LEU A 586 -0.66 38.68 9.83
N GLU A 587 -1.41 39.57 10.46
CA GLU A 587 -1.29 41.02 10.22
C GLU A 587 0.12 41.59 10.48
N ARG A 588 0.58 41.57 11.74
CA ARG A 588 1.90 42.11 12.11
C ARG A 588 3.04 41.20 11.64
N LEU A 589 2.75 39.97 11.22
CA LEU A 589 3.69 39.06 10.53
C LEU A 589 3.97 39.50 9.09
N LYS A 590 2.91 39.73 8.29
CA LYS A 590 2.99 40.29 6.93
C LYS A 590 3.63 41.68 6.96
N LYS A 591 3.20 42.56 7.88
CA LYS A 591 3.77 43.90 8.06
C LYS A 591 5.24 43.90 8.47
N LYS A 592 5.70 42.90 9.22
CA LYS A 592 7.12 42.66 9.52
C LYS A 592 7.84 41.81 8.47
N ASN A 593 7.21 41.39 7.37
CA ASN A 593 7.78 40.54 6.32
C ASN A 593 8.39 39.21 6.82
N TYR A 594 7.73 38.55 7.78
CA TYR A 594 7.99 37.13 8.07
C TYR A 594 7.28 36.23 7.04
N GLU A 595 7.81 35.03 6.81
CA GLU A 595 7.14 34.01 5.99
C GLU A 595 6.37 33.05 6.88
N VAL A 596 5.15 32.67 6.48
CA VAL A 596 4.31 31.70 7.22
C VAL A 596 3.85 30.60 6.27
N ILE A 597 3.97 29.35 6.70
CA ILE A 597 3.54 28.17 5.95
C ILE A 597 2.02 27.97 6.12
N PHE A 598 1.34 27.66 5.02
CA PHE A 598 -0.08 27.29 5.00
C PHE A 598 -0.25 25.77 5.05
N PHE A 599 -1.01 25.30 6.05
CA PHE A 599 -1.42 23.91 6.19
C PHE A 599 -2.95 23.81 6.04
N THR A 600 -3.40 23.11 4.99
CA THR A 600 -4.81 23.05 4.56
C THR A 600 -5.39 21.64 4.59
N ASP A 601 -4.56 20.59 4.67
CA ASP A 601 -5.07 19.23 4.84
C ASP A 601 -5.41 18.97 6.32
N PRO A 602 -6.49 18.24 6.63
CA PRO A 602 -6.77 17.78 8.00
C PRO A 602 -5.64 16.96 8.63
N ILE A 603 -4.83 16.25 7.82
CA ILE A 603 -3.68 15.48 8.31
C ILE A 603 -2.54 16.38 8.84
N ASP A 604 -2.44 17.65 8.43
CA ASP A 604 -1.37 18.54 8.88
C ASP A 604 -1.45 18.85 10.39
N GLU A 605 -2.65 18.89 10.96
CA GLU A 605 -2.85 19.04 12.42
C GLU A 605 -2.42 17.81 13.23
N TYR A 606 -2.28 16.65 12.59
CA TYR A 606 -1.67 15.46 13.20
C TYR A 606 -0.16 15.44 12.95
N LEU A 607 0.28 15.75 11.72
CA LEU A 607 1.69 15.86 11.34
C LEU A 607 2.50 16.69 12.35
N MET A 608 1.97 17.85 12.75
CA MET A 608 2.63 18.78 13.67
C MET A 608 2.59 18.35 15.15
N GLN A 609 2.05 17.18 15.47
CA GLN A 609 2.22 16.56 16.80
C GLN A 609 3.47 15.67 16.85
N TYR A 610 3.97 15.22 15.69
CA TYR A 610 5.16 14.34 15.58
C TYR A 610 6.39 15.08 15.03
N LEU A 611 6.18 16.12 14.21
CA LEU A 611 7.25 16.98 13.69
C LEU A 611 7.47 18.20 14.61
N ILE A 612 8.25 18.00 15.67
CA ILE A 612 8.52 19.02 16.70
C ILE A 612 9.44 20.14 16.17
N ASP A 613 10.45 19.75 15.39
CA ASP A 613 11.50 20.61 14.86
C ASP A 613 12.10 20.04 13.57
N TYR A 614 12.85 20.88 12.84
CA TYR A 614 13.55 20.54 11.60
C TYR A 614 14.80 21.42 11.47
N GLU A 615 15.99 20.80 11.30
CA GLU A 615 17.30 21.50 11.22
C GLU A 615 17.50 22.52 12.37
N ASP A 616 17.30 22.06 13.61
CA ASP A 616 17.31 22.85 14.86
C ASP A 616 16.27 23.99 14.96
N LYS A 617 15.34 24.11 14.00
CA LYS A 617 14.23 25.08 14.02
C LYS A 617 12.94 24.43 14.52
N LYS A 618 12.39 24.94 15.62
CA LYS A 618 11.09 24.49 16.14
C LYS A 618 9.94 25.06 15.32
N PHE A 619 8.80 24.40 15.31
CA PHE A 619 7.59 24.91 14.66
C PHE A 619 6.71 25.69 15.65
N GLN A 620 6.24 26.88 15.25
CA GLN A 620 5.32 27.71 16.03
C GLN A 620 4.06 28.01 15.21
N ASN A 621 2.90 27.53 15.70
CA ASN A 621 1.60 27.84 15.11
C ASN A 621 1.22 29.29 15.46
N VAL A 622 0.93 30.11 14.46
CA VAL A 622 0.61 31.55 14.63
C VAL A 622 -0.83 31.79 15.09
N SER A 623 -1.67 30.75 15.18
CA SER A 623 -2.98 30.77 15.88
C SER A 623 -2.89 30.38 17.37
N LYS A 624 -1.72 29.94 17.85
CA LYS A 624 -1.48 29.57 19.25
C LYS A 624 -0.75 30.66 20.03
N GLU A 625 -0.77 30.53 21.36
CA GLU A 625 0.16 31.21 22.26
C GLU A 625 1.62 30.81 22.01
N GLY A 626 2.57 31.68 22.40
CA GLY A 626 4.01 31.43 22.31
C GLY A 626 4.76 32.21 21.23
N LEU A 627 4.05 32.86 20.30
CA LEU A 627 4.66 33.65 19.22
C LEU A 627 5.50 34.82 19.75
N GLU A 628 6.80 34.88 19.42
CA GLU A 628 7.71 36.01 19.70
C GLU A 628 8.04 36.77 18.40
N LEU A 629 7.93 38.11 18.40
CA LEU A 629 8.12 38.95 17.19
C LEU A 629 9.16 40.06 17.40
N GLY A 630 10.34 39.67 17.87
CA GLY A 630 11.43 40.59 18.23
C GLY A 630 11.14 41.41 19.50
N LYS A 631 12.07 42.30 19.87
CA LYS A 631 11.92 43.23 21.00
C LYS A 631 11.48 44.62 20.51
N ASP A 632 10.22 44.98 20.77
CA ASP A 632 9.68 46.32 20.58
C ASP A 632 9.52 46.96 21.96
N SER A 633 10.23 48.06 22.24
CA SER A 633 10.23 48.68 23.58
C SER A 633 8.86 49.22 23.98
N LYS A 634 8.07 49.70 23.01
CA LYS A 634 6.74 50.28 23.24
C LYS A 634 5.69 49.24 23.64
N ASP A 635 5.91 47.96 23.33
CA ASP A 635 4.98 46.88 23.70
C ASP A 635 5.05 46.52 25.21
N LYS A 636 5.93 47.16 26.01
CA LYS A 636 5.90 47.05 27.49
C LYS A 636 4.93 48.05 28.11
N ASP A 637 4.99 49.31 27.71
CA ASP A 637 4.16 50.39 28.28
C ASP A 637 2.68 50.20 27.92
N LEU A 638 2.42 49.66 26.72
CA LEU A 638 1.08 49.24 26.28
C LEU A 638 0.53 48.06 27.09
N LYS A 639 1.37 47.18 27.65
CA LYS A 639 0.92 46.07 28.51
C LYS A 639 0.50 46.55 29.89
N GLU A 640 1.26 47.45 30.50
CA GLU A 640 0.92 47.98 31.82
C GLU A 640 -0.30 48.90 31.77
N SER A 641 -0.43 49.75 30.74
CA SER A 641 -1.58 50.68 30.61
C SER A 641 -2.93 50.01 30.31
N PHE A 642 -2.95 48.79 29.76
CA PHE A 642 -4.18 48.02 29.48
C PHE A 642 -4.47 46.92 30.53
N LYS A 643 -3.64 46.82 31.57
CA LYS A 643 -3.68 45.78 32.61
C LYS A 643 -5.04 45.65 33.29
N ASP A 644 -5.67 46.76 33.66
CA ASP A 644 -6.96 46.75 34.34
C ASP A 644 -8.11 46.26 33.44
N LEU A 645 -8.15 46.69 32.17
CA LEU A 645 -9.09 46.14 31.19
C LEU A 645 -8.89 44.63 31.02
N THR A 646 -7.64 44.16 30.89
CA THR A 646 -7.38 42.72 30.73
C THR A 646 -7.80 41.91 31.97
N LYS A 647 -7.62 42.45 33.18
CA LYS A 647 -8.07 41.83 34.43
C LYS A 647 -9.59 41.80 34.53
N TRP A 648 -10.27 42.90 34.20
CA TRP A 648 -11.74 42.99 34.20
C TRP A 648 -12.36 42.04 33.16
N TRP A 649 -11.86 42.04 31.93
CA TRP A 649 -12.43 41.24 30.83
C TRP A 649 -12.23 39.73 31.06
N LYS A 650 -11.14 39.33 31.73
CA LYS A 650 -10.97 37.96 32.24
C LYS A 650 -12.06 37.57 33.25
N GLY A 651 -12.48 38.50 34.11
CA GLY A 651 -13.59 38.30 35.04
C GLY A 651 -14.93 38.16 34.31
N ALA A 652 -15.22 39.07 33.37
CA ALA A 652 -16.44 39.04 32.56
C ALA A 652 -16.59 37.75 31.73
N LEU A 653 -15.48 37.16 31.27
CA LEU A 653 -15.44 35.90 30.50
C LEU A 653 -15.17 34.65 31.35
N ALA A 654 -15.34 34.70 32.67
CA ALA A 654 -15.05 33.57 33.57
C ALA A 654 -15.89 32.31 33.29
N LYS A 655 -17.07 32.45 32.66
CA LYS A 655 -17.94 31.34 32.23
C LYS A 655 -17.58 30.77 30.84
N ASP A 656 -16.68 31.42 30.10
CA ASP A 656 -16.46 31.23 28.66
C ASP A 656 -15.21 30.42 28.29
N ASN A 657 -14.65 29.67 29.24
CA ASN A 657 -13.43 28.86 29.07
C ASN A 657 -12.18 29.68 28.65
N VAL A 658 -12.13 30.96 29.04
CA VAL A 658 -10.99 31.85 28.83
C VAL A 658 -10.05 31.77 30.03
N ASP A 659 -8.80 31.33 29.84
CA ASP A 659 -7.81 31.35 30.91
C ASP A 659 -7.22 32.73 31.14
N ASN A 660 -7.04 33.51 30.07
CA ASN A 660 -6.30 34.75 30.15
C ASN A 660 -6.76 35.76 29.09
N VAL A 661 -6.62 37.05 29.40
CA VAL A 661 -6.77 38.16 28.46
C VAL A 661 -5.47 38.96 28.51
N LYS A 662 -4.91 39.34 27.36
CA LYS A 662 -3.60 40.01 27.29
C LYS A 662 -3.48 40.88 26.05
N VAL A 663 -2.57 41.86 26.08
CA VAL A 663 -2.18 42.63 24.89
C VAL A 663 -1.47 41.70 23.88
N SER A 664 -1.98 41.69 22.65
CA SER A 664 -1.39 40.95 21.53
C SER A 664 -0.08 41.55 21.07
N ASN A 665 0.78 40.71 20.50
CA ASN A 665 1.91 41.16 19.67
C ASN A 665 1.69 40.92 18.16
N ARG A 666 0.65 40.19 17.73
CA ARG A 666 0.46 39.71 16.35
C ARG A 666 -0.52 40.54 15.50
N LEU A 667 -1.41 41.28 16.15
CA LEU A 667 -2.41 42.14 15.50
C LEU A 667 -1.85 43.50 15.07
N ASP A 668 -2.52 44.11 14.10
CA ASP A 668 -2.26 45.46 13.61
C ASP A 668 -3.58 46.26 13.49
N ASN A 669 -4.59 45.74 12.80
CA ASN A 669 -5.90 46.39 12.60
C ASN A 669 -7.04 45.66 13.34
N THR A 670 -7.08 44.32 13.38
CA THR A 670 -8.15 43.57 14.06
C THR A 670 -8.22 43.96 15.56
N PRO A 671 -9.41 44.15 16.15
CA PRO A 671 -9.58 44.57 17.55
C PRO A 671 -9.02 43.55 18.56
N CYS A 672 -9.32 42.26 18.37
CA CYS A 672 -8.86 41.18 19.23
C CYS A 672 -9.06 39.82 18.54
N VAL A 673 -8.26 38.82 18.92
CA VAL A 673 -8.39 37.43 18.46
C VAL A 673 -8.34 36.48 19.62
N VAL A 674 -8.89 35.28 19.45
CA VAL A 674 -8.80 34.20 20.43
C VAL A 674 -7.75 33.19 19.97
N VAL A 675 -6.72 32.98 20.78
CA VAL A 675 -5.68 31.98 20.52
C VAL A 675 -5.89 30.74 21.39
N ALA A 676 -5.54 29.58 20.84
CA ALA A 676 -5.38 28.37 21.63
C ALA A 676 -4.14 28.48 22.54
N SER A 677 -4.17 27.82 23.70
CA SER A 677 -2.97 27.64 24.52
C SER A 677 -1.91 26.84 23.75
N LYS A 678 -0.64 26.90 24.20
CA LYS A 678 0.47 26.22 23.49
C LYS A 678 0.23 24.71 23.28
N TYR A 679 -0.34 24.03 24.27
CA TYR A 679 -0.49 22.57 24.29
C TYR A 679 -1.91 22.07 23.95
N SER A 680 -2.94 22.92 23.99
CA SER A 680 -4.29 22.54 23.58
C SER A 680 -4.44 22.43 22.06
N TRP A 681 -5.55 21.87 21.60
CA TRP A 681 -5.95 21.91 20.20
C TRP A 681 -6.09 23.36 19.67
N SER A 682 -5.76 23.54 18.40
CA SER A 682 -6.13 24.71 17.60
C SER A 682 -7.64 24.69 17.30
N ALA A 683 -8.18 25.80 16.78
CA ALA A 683 -9.56 25.84 16.30
C ALA A 683 -9.83 24.80 15.19
N ASN A 684 -8.90 24.64 14.24
CA ASN A 684 -9.03 23.68 13.16
C ASN A 684 -8.93 22.22 13.65
N MET A 685 -8.07 21.91 14.63
CA MET A 685 -8.05 20.58 15.24
C MET A 685 -9.31 20.31 16.09
N GLU A 686 -9.82 21.29 16.83
CA GLU A 686 -11.11 21.16 17.53
C GLU A 686 -12.24 20.83 16.54
N ARG A 687 -12.30 21.50 15.39
CA ARG A 687 -13.25 21.21 14.30
C ARG A 687 -13.08 19.79 13.74
N ILE A 688 -11.84 19.35 13.47
CA ILE A 688 -11.55 17.99 12.96
C ILE A 688 -11.98 16.92 13.97
N MET A 689 -11.65 17.10 15.24
CA MET A 689 -12.00 16.17 16.33
C MET A 689 -13.51 16.08 16.56
N GLN A 690 -14.24 17.20 16.43
CA GLN A 690 -15.71 17.19 16.52
C GLN A 690 -16.37 16.48 15.33
N SER A 691 -15.74 16.46 14.15
CA SER A 691 -16.25 15.71 12.98
C SER A 691 -15.99 14.20 13.04
N GLN A 692 -15.26 13.69 14.03
CA GLN A 692 -14.99 12.25 14.19
C GLN A 692 -15.98 11.55 15.13
N THR A 693 -16.80 10.67 14.55
CA THR A 693 -17.89 9.94 15.23
C THR A 693 -17.45 8.95 16.31
N LEU A 694 -16.19 8.52 16.32
CA LEU A 694 -15.67 7.48 17.23
C LEU A 694 -14.88 8.05 18.44
N SER A 695 -14.97 9.36 18.69
CA SER A 695 -14.11 10.07 19.66
C SER A 695 -14.73 10.20 21.06
N ASN A 696 -13.95 9.94 22.11
CA ASN A 696 -14.41 10.04 23.51
C ASN A 696 -14.53 11.51 23.96
N ALA A 697 -15.77 11.97 24.16
CA ALA A 697 -16.09 13.35 24.57
C ALA A 697 -15.36 13.85 25.83
N LYS A 698 -15.12 12.99 26.83
CA LYS A 698 -14.37 13.39 28.05
C LYS A 698 -12.89 13.67 27.74
N GLN A 699 -12.29 12.91 26.83
CA GLN A 699 -10.92 13.13 26.38
C GLN A 699 -10.82 14.36 25.47
N GLN A 700 -11.83 14.61 24.62
CA GLN A 700 -11.92 15.85 23.86
C GLN A 700 -11.93 17.09 24.76
N ALA A 701 -12.75 17.09 25.82
CA ALA A 701 -12.91 18.23 26.71
C ALA A 701 -11.58 18.67 27.35
N TYR A 702 -10.73 17.72 27.73
CA TYR A 702 -9.38 18.00 28.23
C TYR A 702 -8.47 18.60 27.14
N MET A 703 -8.47 18.02 25.93
CA MET A 703 -7.56 18.41 24.84
C MET A 703 -7.91 19.73 24.16
N ARG A 704 -9.19 20.14 24.15
CA ARG A 704 -9.62 21.50 23.77
C ARG A 704 -8.96 22.57 24.65
N GLY A 705 -8.68 22.23 25.91
CA GLY A 705 -8.03 23.11 26.88
C GLY A 705 -8.81 24.41 27.12
N LYS A 706 -8.07 25.45 27.51
CA LYS A 706 -8.61 26.80 27.68
C LYS A 706 -8.13 27.74 26.57
N ARG A 707 -8.91 28.78 26.29
CA ARG A 707 -8.65 29.80 25.26
C ARG A 707 -8.03 31.06 25.88
N VAL A 708 -7.31 31.85 25.09
CA VAL A 708 -6.71 33.14 25.52
C VAL A 708 -7.12 34.25 24.56
N LEU A 709 -7.67 35.35 25.09
CA LEU A 709 -8.05 36.52 24.30
C LEU A 709 -6.85 37.48 24.17
N GLU A 710 -6.42 37.75 22.94
CA GLU A 710 -5.38 38.73 22.64
C GLU A 710 -5.98 40.01 22.07
N ILE A 711 -5.83 41.13 22.78
CA ILE A 711 -6.40 42.44 22.41
C ILE A 711 -5.39 43.36 21.71
N ASN A 712 -5.85 44.20 20.79
CA ASN A 712 -5.05 45.21 20.09
C ASN A 712 -5.20 46.59 20.77
N PRO A 713 -4.26 47.04 21.62
CA PRO A 713 -4.36 48.31 22.35
C PRO A 713 -4.26 49.55 21.44
N ARG A 714 -3.95 49.37 20.14
CA ARG A 714 -3.90 50.46 19.16
C ARG A 714 -5.26 50.72 18.53
N HIS A 715 -6.17 49.73 18.52
CA HIS A 715 -7.46 49.81 17.85
C HIS A 715 -8.49 50.71 18.60
N PRO A 716 -9.31 51.53 17.92
CA PRO A 716 -10.25 52.44 18.56
C PRO A 716 -11.24 51.76 19.52
N ILE A 717 -11.88 50.65 19.12
CA ILE A 717 -12.86 49.94 19.96
C ILE A 717 -12.24 49.49 21.30
N ILE A 718 -10.98 49.08 21.31
CA ILE A 718 -10.29 48.58 22.51
C ILE A 718 -9.90 49.73 23.45
N LYS A 719 -9.69 50.95 22.93
CA LYS A 719 -9.47 52.17 23.71
C LYS A 719 -10.78 52.66 24.33
N GLU A 720 -11.84 52.78 23.52
CA GLU A 720 -13.19 53.14 23.97
C GLU A 720 -13.68 52.17 25.06
N LEU A 721 -13.51 50.85 24.86
CA LEU A 721 -13.87 49.84 25.86
C LEU A 721 -13.07 50.00 27.16
N ARG A 722 -11.75 50.29 27.07
CA ARG A 722 -10.92 50.60 28.25
C ARG A 722 -11.44 51.82 29.00
N GLU A 723 -11.79 52.89 28.29
CA GLU A 723 -12.27 54.14 28.89
C GLU A 723 -13.65 54.00 29.54
N ARG A 724 -14.56 53.22 28.95
CA ARG A 724 -15.84 52.86 29.59
C ARG A 724 -15.65 52.01 30.84
N VAL A 725 -14.87 50.93 30.78
CA VAL A 725 -14.60 50.05 31.93
C VAL A 725 -13.90 50.78 33.09
N MET A 726 -13.07 51.78 32.80
CA MET A 726 -12.46 52.63 33.84
C MET A 726 -13.41 53.67 34.43
N LYS A 727 -14.51 54.01 33.74
CA LYS A 727 -15.56 54.93 34.21
C LYS A 727 -16.62 54.20 35.04
N ASP A 728 -17.10 53.06 34.54
CA ASP A 728 -18.01 52.15 35.22
C ASP A 728 -17.71 50.70 34.81
N PRO A 729 -17.13 49.88 35.70
CA PRO A 729 -16.86 48.47 35.41
C PRO A 729 -18.09 47.57 35.57
N GLU A 730 -19.19 48.07 36.14
CA GLU A 730 -20.43 47.30 36.36
C GLU A 730 -21.52 47.59 35.32
N ASP A 731 -21.33 48.58 34.44
CA ASP A 731 -22.19 48.87 33.29
C ASP A 731 -22.47 47.59 32.46
N GLU A 732 -23.73 47.17 32.44
CA GLU A 732 -24.16 45.97 31.75
C GLU A 732 -24.07 46.11 30.24
N SER A 733 -24.32 47.29 29.67
CA SER A 733 -24.12 47.54 28.23
C SER A 733 -22.66 47.32 27.82
N VAL A 734 -21.71 47.73 28.68
CA VAL A 734 -20.27 47.50 28.49
C VAL A 734 -19.92 46.00 28.58
N LYS A 735 -20.49 45.26 29.54
CA LYS A 735 -20.33 43.80 29.64
C LYS A 735 -20.88 43.07 28.41
N GLN A 736 -22.10 43.40 27.99
CA GLN A 736 -22.77 42.80 26.82
C GLN A 736 -21.99 43.12 25.52
N THR A 737 -21.45 44.33 25.39
CA THR A 737 -20.59 44.75 24.27
C THR A 737 -19.25 43.98 24.26
N ALA A 738 -18.57 43.88 25.40
CA ALA A 738 -17.32 43.13 25.54
C ALA A 738 -17.49 41.62 25.26
N LYS A 739 -18.66 41.08 25.59
CA LYS A 739 -19.08 39.71 25.30
C LYS A 739 -19.33 39.48 23.80
N LEU A 740 -20.04 40.38 23.13
CA LEU A 740 -20.25 40.33 21.68
C LEU A 740 -18.91 40.42 20.91
N ILE A 741 -18.03 41.33 21.30
CA ILE A 741 -16.67 41.46 20.71
C ILE A 741 -15.88 40.14 20.85
N TYR A 742 -15.95 39.48 22.01
CA TYR A 742 -15.31 38.18 22.22
C TYR A 742 -15.90 37.06 21.33
N GLN A 743 -17.23 37.03 21.14
CA GLN A 743 -17.88 36.03 20.29
C GLN A 743 -17.56 36.23 18.79
N THR A 744 -17.50 37.48 18.33
CA THR A 744 -16.98 37.79 16.98
C THR A 744 -15.52 37.37 16.83
N ALA A 745 -14.67 37.63 17.84
CA ALA A 745 -13.27 37.21 17.83
C ALA A 745 -13.08 35.68 17.87
N LEU A 746 -13.97 34.92 18.52
CA LEU A 746 -13.98 33.45 18.42
C LEU A 746 -14.20 33.00 16.98
N LEU A 747 -15.22 33.55 16.31
CA LEU A 747 -15.60 33.20 14.95
C LEU A 747 -14.51 33.57 13.92
N GLU A 748 -13.93 34.77 14.03
CA GLU A 748 -12.79 35.23 13.20
C GLU A 748 -11.54 34.35 13.41
N SER A 749 -11.39 33.79 14.62
CA SER A 749 -10.32 32.84 14.97
C SER A 749 -10.63 31.39 14.57
N GLY A 750 -11.78 31.13 13.95
CA GLY A 750 -12.23 29.80 13.49
C GLY A 750 -12.80 28.89 14.58
N PHE A 751 -12.99 29.38 15.81
CA PHE A 751 -13.61 28.60 16.88
C PHE A 751 -15.14 28.60 16.75
N LEU A 752 -15.76 27.48 17.14
CA LEU A 752 -17.21 27.40 17.26
C LEU A 752 -17.72 28.22 18.45
N VAL A 753 -18.84 28.91 18.22
CA VAL A 753 -19.59 29.63 19.25
C VAL A 753 -20.44 28.63 20.04
N ASN A 754 -20.27 28.58 21.37
CA ASN A 754 -20.91 27.58 22.22
C ASN A 754 -22.45 27.67 22.22
N ASP A 755 -22.99 28.88 22.11
CA ASP A 755 -24.42 29.16 21.98
C ASP A 755 -24.63 30.16 20.81
N PRO A 756 -25.02 29.67 19.62
CA PRO A 756 -25.32 30.53 18.48
C PRO A 756 -26.55 31.41 18.68
N LYS A 757 -27.49 31.05 19.57
CA LYS A 757 -28.73 31.81 19.83
C LYS A 757 -28.46 33.02 20.73
N ASP A 758 -27.65 32.87 21.77
CA ASP A 758 -27.14 34.00 22.58
C ASP A 758 -26.37 35.00 21.70
N PHE A 759 -25.49 34.51 20.82
CA PHE A 759 -24.75 35.37 19.88
C PHE A 759 -25.67 36.08 18.87
N ALA A 760 -26.65 35.36 18.31
CA ALA A 760 -27.64 35.97 17.40
C ALA A 760 -28.49 37.03 18.10
N SER A 761 -28.96 36.78 19.35
CA SER A 761 -29.69 37.79 20.13
C SER A 761 -28.86 39.06 20.27
N ARG A 762 -27.60 38.96 20.70
CA ARG A 762 -26.71 40.13 20.87
C ARG A 762 -26.54 40.94 19.60
N ILE A 763 -26.51 40.29 18.43
CA ILE A 763 -26.51 40.97 17.13
C ILE A 763 -27.84 41.68 16.90
N TYR A 764 -28.98 41.02 17.10
CA TYR A 764 -30.30 41.64 16.94
C TYR A 764 -30.55 42.78 17.93
N ASP A 765 -30.08 42.68 19.17
CA ASP A 765 -30.19 43.71 20.20
C ASP A 765 -29.28 44.91 19.88
N SER A 766 -28.07 44.67 19.36
CA SER A 766 -27.22 45.73 18.81
C SER A 766 -27.83 46.41 17.57
N VAL A 767 -28.53 45.65 16.73
CA VAL A 767 -29.26 46.20 15.56
C VAL A 767 -30.47 47.01 16.01
N LYS A 768 -31.30 46.49 16.93
CA LYS A 768 -32.41 47.23 17.57
C LYS A 768 -31.92 48.57 18.11
N SER A 769 -30.84 48.56 18.90
CA SER A 769 -30.25 49.78 19.45
C SER A 769 -29.76 50.75 18.36
N SER A 770 -29.15 50.25 17.27
CA SER A 770 -28.71 51.11 16.15
C SER A 770 -29.87 51.73 15.36
N LEU A 771 -31.04 51.07 15.35
CA LEU A 771 -32.27 51.52 14.69
C LEU A 771 -33.21 52.29 15.63
N ASN A 772 -32.81 52.50 16.90
CA ASN A 772 -33.63 53.09 17.98
C ASN A 772 -34.94 52.33 18.27
N ILE A 773 -34.94 51.01 18.03
CA ILE A 773 -36.04 50.10 18.39
C ILE A 773 -35.88 49.69 19.86
N SER A 774 -36.97 49.67 20.62
CA SER A 774 -36.97 49.21 22.02
C SER A 774 -36.48 47.76 22.13
N SER A 775 -35.75 47.43 23.20
CA SER A 775 -35.37 46.05 23.55
C SER A 775 -36.59 45.13 23.57
N ASP A 776 -37.68 45.63 24.14
CA ASP A 776 -38.88 44.87 24.48
C ASP A 776 -39.87 44.77 23.31
N ALA A 777 -39.52 45.32 22.14
CA ALA A 777 -40.31 45.19 20.93
C ALA A 777 -40.28 43.73 20.43
N THR A 778 -41.41 43.05 20.60
CA THR A 778 -41.72 41.74 20.00
C THR A 778 -42.38 41.89 18.63
N ALA A 779 -42.46 40.80 17.87
CA ALA A 779 -43.49 40.70 16.85
C ALA A 779 -44.88 40.77 17.52
N LYS A 780 -45.88 41.23 16.77
CA LYS A 780 -47.28 40.95 17.16
C LYS A 780 -47.55 39.48 16.88
N GLU A 781 -48.28 38.84 17.77
CA GLU A 781 -48.88 37.53 17.50
C GLU A 781 -49.92 37.72 16.39
N GLU A 782 -50.06 36.74 15.51
CA GLU A 782 -51.15 36.71 14.54
C GLU A 782 -52.41 36.28 15.29
N ASP A 783 -53.50 37.06 15.20
CA ASP A 783 -54.74 36.74 15.90
C ASP A 783 -55.31 35.40 15.39
N ASP A 784 -55.34 34.37 16.25
CA ASP A 784 -55.95 33.07 15.94
C ASP A 784 -57.43 33.25 15.57
N VAL A 785 -57.76 33.08 14.29
CA VAL A 785 -59.13 33.20 13.78
C VAL A 785 -59.90 31.92 14.13
N GLU A 786 -60.76 31.97 15.15
CA GLU A 786 -61.60 30.84 15.56
C GLU A 786 -62.45 30.27 14.39
N GLU A 787 -62.49 28.93 14.28
CA GLU A 787 -63.33 28.23 13.31
C GLU A 787 -64.82 28.38 13.68
N GLY A 788 -65.57 29.12 12.86
CA GLY A 788 -67.01 29.34 13.03
C GLY A 788 -67.86 28.82 11.87
N GLU A 789 -68.10 27.51 11.79
CA GLU A 789 -69.01 26.94 10.78
C GLU A 789 -70.50 27.26 11.06
N SER A 790 -71.19 27.93 10.11
CA SER A 790 -72.56 27.55 9.74
C SER A 790 -72.99 28.07 8.35
N GLN A 791 -73.04 27.12 7.40
CA GLN A 791 -73.67 27.08 6.06
C GLN A 791 -75.17 27.54 5.98
N PRO A 792 -75.86 27.48 4.80
CA PRO A 792 -75.42 27.67 3.39
C PRO A 792 -76.44 28.43 2.47
N ASP A 793 -75.99 28.89 1.29
CA ASP A 793 -76.69 28.86 -0.03
C ASP A 793 -75.88 29.71 -1.06
N LYS A 794 -75.83 29.44 -2.38
CA LYS A 794 -76.27 28.31 -3.22
C LYS A 794 -75.42 28.29 -4.52
N ARG A 795 -75.56 27.21 -5.32
CA ARG A 795 -74.93 26.97 -6.66
C ARG A 795 -75.31 28.09 -7.66
N GLU A 796 -74.59 28.36 -8.75
CA GLU A 796 -74.23 27.46 -9.88
C GLU A 796 -72.79 27.63 -10.44
N ALA A 797 -72.47 26.93 -11.53
CA ALA A 797 -71.10 26.65 -12.02
C ALA A 797 -70.95 26.88 -13.54
N LYS A 798 -69.80 26.42 -14.11
CA LYS A 798 -69.32 26.47 -15.52
C LYS A 798 -68.40 27.64 -15.85
N ASP A 799 -67.32 27.50 -16.63
CA ASP A 799 -66.58 26.33 -17.18
C ASP A 799 -65.12 26.77 -17.48
N GLU A 800 -64.18 25.80 -17.58
CA GLU A 800 -62.93 25.84 -18.41
C GLU A 800 -61.87 26.95 -18.13
N GLU A 801 -60.55 26.80 -18.39
CA GLU A 801 -59.72 25.65 -18.81
C GLU A 801 -58.27 25.78 -18.24
N THR A 802 -57.43 24.75 -18.42
CA THR A 802 -56.04 24.68 -17.93
C THR A 802 -54.99 25.23 -18.91
N ILE A 803 -53.93 25.87 -18.40
CA ILE A 803 -52.62 25.99 -19.09
C ILE A 803 -51.51 25.53 -18.13
N SER A 804 -50.52 24.83 -18.69
CA SER A 804 -49.52 24.03 -17.96
C SER A 804 -48.12 24.66 -17.85
N GLU A 805 -47.27 23.96 -17.09
CA GLU A 805 -45.84 24.14 -16.89
C GLU A 805 -45.02 24.64 -18.09
N VAL A 806 -43.98 25.41 -17.80
CA VAL A 806 -42.70 25.39 -18.53
C VAL A 806 -41.61 24.97 -17.53
N LYS A 807 -40.78 24.01 -17.93
CA LYS A 807 -39.53 23.64 -17.24
C LYS A 807 -38.38 23.93 -18.20
N ASP A 808 -37.44 24.76 -17.76
CA ASP A 808 -36.15 24.95 -18.43
C ASP A 808 -35.06 24.09 -17.76
N GLU A 809 -33.98 23.85 -18.50
CA GLU A 809 -32.91 22.91 -18.17
C GLU A 809 -31.82 23.50 -17.25
N HIS A 810 -31.23 22.65 -16.40
CA HIS A 810 -29.77 22.42 -16.30
C HIS A 810 -29.41 21.27 -15.35
#